data_AF-A0A8C7EAF0-F1
#
_entry.id   AF-A0A8C7EAF0-F1
#
_cell.length_a   1.000
_cell.length_b   1.000
_cell.length_c   1.000
_cell.angle_alpha   90.00
_cell.angle_beta   90.00
_cell.angle_gamma   90.00
#
_symmetry.space_group_name_H-M   'P 1'
#
loop_
_entity.id
_entity.type
_entity.pdbx_description
1 polymer ?
#
loop_
_entity_poly.entity_id
_entity_poly.type
_entity_poly.pdbx_seq_one_letter_code
_entity_poly.pdbx_strand_id
1 'polypeptide(L)'
;MDLERAKRKLEGDLKLTQENIMDLENDKQQLEEKLKKKDFEINQQNSKIEDEQALALQLQKKLKELQARIEELEEELEAERTGRAKVEKLRSELSRELEEISERLEEAGGATSVQMELNKKREAEFQKMRRDLEEATLQHEATAAALRKKHADSVAELGEQIDNLQRVKQKLEKEKSELKLELDDIGSGMEQLVKAKVGMEKLCRTLEDQVSEHRAKLEEMQRTLNDTSTQRAKLQTENGELSRQLEEKEALISQLTRGKQSYTQQMEDLKRQLEEEAKAKNALAHALQSARHDCDLLREQYEEEMEAKAELQRSLSKANSEVAQWRTKYETDAIQRTEELEEAKKKLAQRLQEAEEAVEAVNAKCSSLEKTKHRLQSEIEDLMVDLERSNAAAAALDKKQRNFDKILSEWKQKFEESQTELEGSQKEARALSTELFKLKNAYEEALEHLETFKRENKNLQEEISDLTEQLGASHKTIHELEKVRKQLDAEKLDLQAALEEAEASLEHEEGKILRAQLEFNQVKADYERKLAEKDEEMEQAKRNHLRVVDSLQTSLDAETRSRNEALRLKKKMEGDLNEMEIQLSHANRLAAEAQKQVKILQGNLKDTQLQLDDIVRANEDLKENIAIVERRNNLLQAELEELRAVVEQTERARKLAEQELIEASERVQLLHSQNTSLINQKKKMEADIAQLQTEVEEAVQECHNAEEKAKKAITDAAMMAEELKKEQDTSAHLERMKKNMEQTIKDLQLRLDEAEQLALKGGKKQLQKLEARVRELENELEAEQKRNAESIKGLRKSERRVKELSYQAEEDRKNLLRLQDLVDKLQLKVKAYKRQAEEAVRHHGGPVWAGETCLETGRGCWGCTYGGNGGG
;
A
#
# COMPACT_ATOMS: atom_id res chain seq x y z
N MET A 1 -192.98 -14.63 182.54
CA MET A 1 -192.07 -13.47 182.56
C MET A 1 -190.81 -13.70 181.70
N ASP A 2 -190.83 -14.64 180.74
CA ASP A 2 -189.61 -15.38 180.38
C ASP A 2 -189.12 -15.11 178.95
N LEU A 3 -189.97 -14.51 178.10
CA LEU A 3 -189.67 -14.17 176.71
C LEU A 3 -188.63 -13.02 176.60
N GLU A 4 -188.66 -12.04 177.50
CA GLU A 4 -187.71 -10.91 177.49
C GLU A 4 -186.29 -11.32 177.91
N ARG A 5 -186.15 -12.36 178.76
CA ARG A 5 -184.83 -12.90 179.15
C ARG A 5 -184.14 -13.61 177.98
N ALA A 6 -184.90 -14.32 177.13
CA ALA A 6 -184.37 -14.94 175.92
C ALA A 6 -183.87 -13.87 174.92
N LYS A 7 -184.66 -12.80 174.71
CA LYS A 7 -184.32 -11.71 173.78
C LYS A 7 -182.99 -11.03 174.13
N ARG A 8 -182.82 -10.62 175.40
CA ARG A 8 -181.57 -9.96 175.85
C ARG A 8 -180.32 -10.82 175.74
N LYS A 9 -180.45 -12.15 175.77
CA LYS A 9 -179.30 -13.05 175.58
C LYS A 9 -178.86 -13.06 174.10
N LEU A 10 -179.81 -13.26 173.19
CA LEU A 10 -179.56 -13.23 171.75
C LEU A 10 -179.06 -11.86 171.26
N GLU A 11 -179.54 -10.76 171.85
CA GLU A 11 -179.02 -9.40 171.57
C GLU A 11 -177.57 -9.20 172.04
N GLY A 12 -177.11 -9.92 173.06
CA GLY A 12 -175.70 -9.94 173.49
C GLY A 12 -174.83 -10.83 172.60
N ASP A 13 -175.30 -12.04 172.29
CA ASP A 13 -174.61 -12.99 171.39
C ASP A 13 -174.45 -12.40 169.96
N LEU A 14 -175.43 -11.62 169.49
CA LEU A 14 -175.35 -10.88 168.23
C LEU A 14 -174.30 -9.77 168.24
N LYS A 15 -174.11 -9.08 169.37
CA LYS A 15 -173.05 -8.06 169.50
C LYS A 15 -171.66 -8.67 169.50
N LEU A 16 -171.44 -9.73 170.27
CA LEU A 16 -170.16 -10.43 170.30
C LEU A 16 -169.80 -11.00 168.91
N THR A 17 -170.78 -11.47 168.13
CA THR A 17 -170.53 -11.92 166.75
C THR A 17 -170.27 -10.76 165.78
N GLN A 18 -170.87 -9.58 165.97
CA GLN A 18 -170.54 -8.38 165.20
C GLN A 18 -169.14 -7.83 165.51
N GLU A 19 -168.73 -7.82 166.78
CA GLU A 19 -167.38 -7.41 167.21
C GLU A 19 -166.31 -8.36 166.64
N ASN A 20 -166.52 -9.68 166.73
CA ASN A 20 -165.64 -10.68 166.09
C ASN A 20 -165.57 -10.54 164.55
N ILE A 21 -166.64 -10.10 163.88
CA ILE A 21 -166.62 -9.85 162.44
C ILE A 21 -165.77 -8.61 162.12
N MET A 22 -165.89 -7.52 162.88
CA MET A 22 -165.06 -6.33 162.70
C MET A 22 -163.56 -6.61 162.93
N ASP A 23 -163.22 -7.44 163.93
CA ASP A 23 -161.83 -7.84 164.16
C ASP A 23 -161.29 -8.71 163.01
N LEU A 24 -162.10 -9.65 162.49
CA LEU A 24 -161.74 -10.45 161.30
C LEU A 24 -161.64 -9.62 160.01
N GLU A 25 -162.45 -8.56 159.86
CA GLU A 25 -162.33 -7.62 158.74
C GLU A 25 -161.07 -6.74 158.85
N ASN A 26 -160.70 -6.30 160.07
CA ASN A 26 -159.43 -5.62 160.33
C ASN A 26 -158.22 -6.54 160.05
N ASP A 27 -158.23 -7.78 160.56
CA ASP A 27 -157.15 -8.74 160.31
C ASP A 27 -157.03 -9.08 158.83
N LYS A 28 -158.16 -9.27 158.14
CA LYS A 28 -158.18 -9.42 156.67
C LYS A 28 -157.56 -8.20 155.98
N GLN A 29 -157.93 -6.98 156.37
CA GLN A 29 -157.42 -5.76 155.74
C GLN A 29 -155.92 -5.60 155.97
N GLN A 30 -155.42 -5.88 157.18
CA GLN A 30 -153.99 -5.94 157.47
C GLN A 30 -153.26 -7.04 156.68
N LEU A 31 -153.89 -8.20 156.47
CA LEU A 31 -153.33 -9.28 155.65
C LEU A 31 -153.29 -8.89 154.16
N GLU A 32 -154.31 -8.20 153.64
CA GLU A 32 -154.30 -7.65 152.28
C GLU A 32 -153.23 -6.57 152.08
N GLU A 33 -152.97 -5.72 153.08
CA GLU A 33 -151.85 -4.76 153.04
C GLU A 33 -150.48 -5.44 153.11
N LYS A 34 -150.33 -6.44 153.99
CA LYS A 34 -149.12 -7.27 154.06
C LYS A 34 -148.87 -8.02 152.74
N LEU A 35 -149.93 -8.50 152.09
CA LEU A 35 -149.87 -9.18 150.80
C LEU A 35 -149.45 -8.20 149.68
N LYS A 36 -150.14 -7.05 149.53
CA LYS A 36 -149.76 -6.00 148.56
C LYS A 36 -148.32 -5.53 148.73
N LYS A 37 -147.85 -5.42 149.98
CA LYS A 37 -146.45 -5.08 150.27
C LYS A 37 -145.50 -6.21 149.86
N LYS A 38 -145.87 -7.48 150.06
CA LYS A 38 -145.09 -8.63 149.57
C LYS A 38 -145.09 -8.73 148.05
N ASP A 39 -146.19 -8.45 147.37
CA ASP A 39 -146.26 -8.39 145.90
C ASP A 39 -145.35 -7.27 145.35
N PHE A 40 -145.32 -6.10 146.02
CA PHE A 40 -144.39 -5.02 145.66
C PHE A 40 -142.92 -5.41 145.90
N GLU A 41 -142.61 -6.03 147.04
CA GLU A 41 -141.27 -6.56 147.33
C GLU A 41 -140.85 -7.65 146.31
N ILE A 42 -141.75 -8.57 145.93
CA ILE A 42 -141.50 -9.61 144.92
C ILE A 42 -141.26 -8.98 143.55
N ASN A 43 -142.10 -8.04 143.11
CA ASN A 43 -141.92 -7.35 141.82
C ASN A 43 -140.60 -6.54 141.79
N GLN A 44 -140.20 -5.92 142.91
CA GLN A 44 -138.90 -5.25 143.01
C GLN A 44 -137.71 -6.23 142.93
N GLN A 45 -137.83 -7.44 143.49
CA GLN A 45 -136.79 -8.46 143.36
C GLN A 45 -136.76 -9.06 141.94
N ASN A 46 -137.91 -9.29 141.31
CA ASN A 46 -137.99 -9.75 139.92
C ASN A 46 -137.33 -8.74 138.97
N SER A 47 -137.61 -7.44 139.11
CA SER A 47 -136.95 -6.39 138.33
C SER A 47 -135.43 -6.39 138.51
N LYS A 48 -134.93 -6.63 139.73
CA LYS A 48 -133.47 -6.76 139.98
C LYS A 48 -132.88 -8.02 139.36
N ILE A 49 -133.62 -9.13 139.38
CA ILE A 49 -133.19 -10.38 138.74
C ILE A 49 -133.15 -10.20 137.21
N GLU A 50 -134.08 -9.46 136.63
CA GLU A 50 -134.06 -9.09 135.21
C GLU A 50 -132.88 -8.16 134.87
N ASP A 51 -132.61 -7.14 135.69
CA ASP A 51 -131.42 -6.27 135.56
C ASP A 51 -130.10 -7.05 135.69
N GLU A 52 -129.99 -7.94 136.67
CA GLU A 52 -128.81 -8.79 136.89
C GLU A 52 -128.63 -9.82 135.76
N GLN A 53 -129.70 -10.39 135.21
CA GLN A 53 -129.65 -11.26 134.04
C GLN A 53 -129.25 -10.49 132.77
N ALA A 54 -129.77 -9.29 132.56
CA ALA A 54 -129.38 -8.42 131.46
C ALA A 54 -127.89 -8.03 131.54
N LEU A 55 -127.41 -7.68 132.74
CA LEU A 55 -126.00 -7.40 133.00
C LEU A 55 -125.12 -8.65 132.80
N ALA A 56 -125.55 -9.82 133.27
CA ALA A 56 -124.84 -11.08 133.07
C ALA A 56 -124.72 -11.45 131.57
N LEU A 57 -125.78 -11.26 130.78
CA LEU A 57 -125.77 -11.44 129.33
C LEU A 57 -124.87 -10.42 128.62
N GLN A 58 -124.86 -9.16 129.08
CA GLN A 58 -123.98 -8.13 128.53
C GLN A 58 -122.50 -8.40 128.85
N LEU A 59 -122.20 -8.87 130.07
CA LEU A 59 -120.87 -9.31 130.46
C LEU A 59 -120.44 -10.56 129.69
N GLN A 60 -121.33 -11.53 129.48
CA GLN A 60 -121.05 -12.73 128.70
C GLN A 60 -120.79 -12.42 127.22
N LYS A 61 -121.47 -11.41 126.64
CA LYS A 61 -121.11 -10.88 125.32
C LYS A 61 -119.71 -10.27 125.31
N LYS A 62 -119.42 -9.34 126.24
CA LYS A 62 -118.07 -8.74 126.37
C LYS A 62 -116.97 -9.78 126.57
N LEU A 63 -117.23 -10.85 127.30
CA LEU A 63 -116.28 -11.93 127.52
C LEU A 63 -115.97 -12.65 126.19
N LYS A 64 -116.99 -12.95 125.38
CA LYS A 64 -116.80 -13.51 124.02
C LYS A 64 -116.12 -12.54 123.05
N GLU A 65 -116.48 -11.26 123.09
CA GLU A 65 -115.85 -10.21 122.28
C GLU A 65 -114.35 -10.06 122.64
N LEU A 66 -114.00 -10.15 123.92
CA LEU A 66 -112.61 -10.14 124.38
C LEU A 66 -111.88 -11.46 124.08
N GLN A 67 -112.53 -12.61 124.14
CA GLN A 67 -111.93 -13.89 123.73
C GLN A 67 -111.60 -13.89 122.23
N ALA A 68 -112.56 -13.52 121.38
CA ALA A 68 -112.31 -13.36 119.95
C ALA A 68 -111.18 -12.35 119.67
N ARG A 69 -111.11 -11.25 120.43
CA ARG A 69 -110.01 -10.28 120.27
C ARG A 69 -108.66 -10.78 120.80
N ILE A 70 -108.63 -11.73 121.74
CA ILE A 70 -107.40 -12.43 122.14
C ILE A 70 -106.98 -13.41 121.05
N GLU A 71 -107.92 -14.21 120.51
CA GLU A 71 -107.66 -15.13 119.39
C GLU A 71 -107.11 -14.39 118.15
N GLU A 72 -107.72 -13.25 117.77
CA GLU A 72 -107.21 -12.36 116.71
C GLU A 72 -105.78 -11.86 117.00
N LEU A 73 -105.47 -11.46 118.24
CA LEU A 73 -104.14 -10.95 118.62
C LEU A 73 -103.08 -12.06 118.74
N GLU A 74 -103.49 -13.29 119.05
CA GLU A 74 -102.62 -14.46 119.05
C GLU A 74 -102.30 -14.89 117.61
N GLU A 75 -103.28 -14.90 116.69
CA GLU A 75 -103.05 -15.09 115.26
C GLU A 75 -102.15 -13.98 114.66
N GLU A 76 -102.39 -12.70 114.97
CA GLU A 76 -101.53 -11.58 114.56
C GLU A 76 -100.08 -11.76 115.07
N LEU A 77 -99.91 -12.25 116.31
CA LEU A 77 -98.59 -12.49 116.92
C LEU A 77 -97.86 -13.69 116.30
N GLU A 78 -98.57 -14.77 115.94
CA GLU A 78 -97.96 -15.90 115.21
C GLU A 78 -97.64 -15.54 113.75
N ALA A 79 -98.48 -14.71 113.11
CA ALA A 79 -98.18 -14.14 111.80
C ALA A 79 -96.93 -13.23 111.85
N GLU A 80 -96.77 -12.38 112.87
CA GLU A 80 -95.56 -11.58 113.03
C GLU A 80 -94.34 -12.47 113.32
N ARG A 81 -94.44 -13.45 114.23
CA ARG A 81 -93.34 -14.39 114.54
C ARG A 81 -92.86 -15.15 113.31
N THR A 82 -93.78 -15.71 112.52
CA THR A 82 -93.43 -16.45 111.30
C THR A 82 -92.95 -15.53 110.17
N GLY A 83 -93.46 -14.30 110.07
CA GLY A 83 -92.94 -13.26 109.18
C GLY A 83 -91.52 -12.85 109.55
N ARG A 84 -91.26 -12.60 110.83
CA ARG A 84 -89.95 -12.23 111.39
C ARG A 84 -88.91 -13.31 111.18
N ALA A 85 -89.26 -14.58 111.44
CA ALA A 85 -88.39 -15.72 111.15
C ALA A 85 -88.05 -15.85 109.65
N LYS A 86 -89.00 -15.57 108.74
CA LYS A 86 -88.74 -15.52 107.29
C LYS A 86 -87.81 -14.37 106.90
N VAL A 87 -88.02 -13.18 107.46
CA VAL A 87 -87.16 -11.99 107.22
C VAL A 87 -85.74 -12.23 107.77
N GLU A 88 -85.62 -12.87 108.93
CA GLU A 88 -84.34 -13.18 109.56
C GLU A 88 -83.58 -14.27 108.78
N LYS A 89 -84.29 -15.28 108.26
CA LYS A 89 -83.72 -16.27 107.32
C LYS A 89 -83.28 -15.61 106.01
N LEU A 90 -84.14 -14.82 105.36
CA LEU A 90 -83.79 -14.06 104.14
C LEU A 90 -82.61 -13.11 104.37
N ARG A 91 -82.51 -12.49 105.55
CA ARG A 91 -81.37 -11.65 105.93
C ARG A 91 -80.09 -12.47 106.09
N SER A 92 -80.15 -13.68 106.65
CA SER A 92 -79.00 -14.58 106.71
C SER A 92 -78.58 -15.10 105.33
N GLU A 93 -79.55 -15.39 104.46
CA GLU A 93 -79.32 -15.82 103.07
C GLU A 93 -78.68 -14.70 102.25
N LEU A 94 -79.22 -13.47 102.31
CA LEU A 94 -78.64 -12.29 101.67
C LEU A 94 -77.28 -11.90 102.26
N SER A 95 -77.03 -12.13 103.55
CA SER A 95 -75.70 -11.89 104.14
C SER A 95 -74.69 -12.90 103.59
N ARG A 96 -75.08 -14.18 103.49
CA ARG A 96 -74.25 -15.24 102.91
C ARG A 96 -74.02 -15.07 101.41
N GLU A 97 -75.00 -14.54 100.67
CA GLU A 97 -74.85 -14.15 99.26
C GLU A 97 -73.91 -12.94 99.11
N LEU A 98 -73.97 -11.95 100.01
CA LEU A 98 -73.02 -10.84 100.02
C LEU A 98 -71.60 -11.29 100.39
N GLU A 99 -71.46 -12.27 101.29
CA GLU A 99 -70.17 -12.92 101.60
C GLU A 99 -69.66 -13.71 100.37
N GLU A 100 -70.45 -14.59 99.76
CA GLU A 100 -70.06 -15.30 98.52
C GLU A 100 -69.72 -14.35 97.35
N ILE A 101 -70.42 -13.21 97.22
CA ILE A 101 -70.12 -12.19 96.20
C ILE A 101 -68.83 -11.44 96.55
N SER A 102 -68.57 -11.19 97.84
CA SER A 102 -67.32 -10.53 98.29
C SER A 102 -66.11 -11.45 98.12
N GLU A 103 -66.22 -12.73 98.49
CA GLU A 103 -65.20 -13.75 98.23
C GLU A 103 -64.92 -13.86 96.73
N ARG A 104 -65.96 -13.98 95.88
CA ARG A 104 -65.78 -13.98 94.41
C ARG A 104 -65.17 -12.69 93.87
N LEU A 105 -65.40 -11.54 94.51
CA LEU A 105 -64.80 -10.27 94.12
C LEU A 105 -63.31 -10.20 94.52
N GLU A 106 -62.94 -10.74 95.68
CA GLU A 106 -61.54 -10.90 96.10
C GLU A 106 -60.81 -11.95 95.25
N GLU A 107 -61.43 -13.08 94.93
CA GLU A 107 -60.90 -14.08 93.98
C GLU A 107 -60.70 -13.47 92.58
N ALA A 108 -61.69 -12.74 92.06
CA ALA A 108 -61.58 -12.05 90.77
C ALA A 108 -60.53 -10.93 90.80
N GLY A 109 -60.37 -10.23 91.92
CA GLY A 109 -59.32 -9.24 92.15
C GLY A 109 -57.93 -9.89 92.18
N GLY A 110 -57.80 -11.00 92.90
CA GLY A 110 -56.59 -11.82 92.97
C GLY A 110 -56.20 -12.39 91.61
N ALA A 111 -57.15 -12.98 90.88
CA ALA A 111 -56.96 -13.47 89.52
C ALA A 111 -56.57 -12.34 88.55
N THR A 112 -57.17 -11.15 88.69
CA THR A 112 -56.79 -9.97 87.89
C THR A 112 -55.38 -9.49 88.25
N SER A 113 -54.99 -9.48 89.53
CA SER A 113 -53.63 -9.15 89.96
C SER A 113 -52.59 -10.15 89.43
N VAL A 114 -52.87 -11.45 89.54
CA VAL A 114 -52.02 -12.52 88.97
C VAL A 114 -51.95 -12.41 87.45
N GLN A 115 -53.04 -12.08 86.76
CA GLN A 115 -53.04 -11.84 85.32
C GLN A 115 -52.25 -10.57 84.94
N MET A 116 -52.29 -9.51 85.76
CA MET A 116 -51.43 -8.33 85.58
C MET A 116 -49.95 -8.65 85.82
N GLU A 117 -49.62 -9.49 86.79
CA GLU A 117 -48.24 -9.98 86.99
C GLU A 117 -47.79 -10.88 85.84
N LEU A 118 -48.63 -11.80 85.35
CA LEU A 118 -48.35 -12.63 84.18
C LEU A 118 -48.15 -11.77 82.93
N ASN A 119 -48.98 -10.74 82.72
CA ASN A 119 -48.80 -9.81 81.61
C ASN A 119 -47.50 -9.00 81.75
N LYS A 120 -47.17 -8.49 82.96
CA LYS A 120 -45.87 -7.82 83.21
C LYS A 120 -44.67 -8.75 82.99
N LYS A 121 -44.75 -10.02 83.41
CA LYS A 121 -43.70 -11.03 83.17
C LYS A 121 -43.56 -11.32 81.69
N ARG A 122 -44.66 -11.61 80.98
CA ARG A 122 -44.69 -11.79 79.52
C ARG A 122 -44.18 -10.58 78.75
N GLU A 123 -44.45 -9.35 79.21
CA GLU A 123 -44.00 -8.14 78.54
C GLU A 123 -42.52 -7.83 78.82
N ALA A 124 -42.01 -8.15 80.03
CA ALA A 124 -40.59 -8.14 80.34
C ALA A 124 -39.82 -9.23 79.57
N GLU A 125 -40.38 -10.44 79.46
CA GLU A 125 -39.89 -11.54 78.64
C GLU A 125 -39.90 -11.17 77.15
N PHE A 126 -40.96 -10.54 76.64
CA PHE A 126 -41.03 -10.08 75.26
C PHE A 126 -40.04 -8.95 74.96
N GLN A 127 -39.82 -8.02 75.89
CA GLN A 127 -38.74 -7.04 75.80
C GLN A 127 -37.35 -7.69 75.86
N LYS A 128 -37.15 -8.73 76.68
CA LYS A 128 -35.91 -9.50 76.71
C LYS A 128 -35.70 -10.22 75.39
N MET A 129 -36.65 -11.03 74.94
CA MET A 129 -36.60 -11.75 73.65
C MET A 129 -36.41 -10.80 72.46
N ARG A 130 -36.91 -9.56 72.51
CA ARG A 130 -36.57 -8.53 71.51
C ARG A 130 -35.11 -8.10 71.57
N ARG A 131 -34.56 -7.80 72.76
CA ARG A 131 -33.14 -7.45 72.92
C ARG A 131 -32.23 -8.62 72.53
N ASP A 132 -32.55 -9.83 72.99
CA ASP A 132 -31.83 -11.05 72.66
C ASP A 132 -31.87 -11.31 71.13
N LEU A 133 -33.00 -11.03 70.47
CA LEU A 133 -33.12 -11.10 69.01
C LEU A 133 -32.36 -9.97 68.30
N GLU A 134 -32.40 -8.73 68.79
CA GLU A 134 -31.65 -7.59 68.25
C GLU A 134 -30.13 -7.80 68.39
N GLU A 135 -29.66 -8.33 69.52
CA GLU A 135 -28.26 -8.69 69.76
C GLU A 135 -27.82 -9.88 68.90
N ALA A 136 -28.63 -10.95 68.81
CA ALA A 136 -28.37 -12.04 67.87
C ALA A 136 -28.37 -11.58 66.40
N THR A 137 -29.27 -10.66 66.03
CA THR A 137 -29.29 -10.06 64.67
C THR A 137 -28.00 -9.28 64.41
N LEU A 138 -27.58 -8.40 65.33
CA LEU A 138 -26.33 -7.65 65.23
C LEU A 138 -25.10 -8.58 65.18
N GLN A 139 -25.10 -9.69 65.94
CA GLN A 139 -24.03 -10.67 65.92
C GLN A 139 -23.99 -11.47 64.62
N HIS A 140 -25.16 -11.80 64.04
CA HIS A 140 -25.26 -12.39 62.70
C HIS A 140 -24.84 -11.42 61.60
N GLU A 141 -25.20 -10.14 61.68
CA GLU A 141 -24.75 -9.11 60.74
C GLU A 141 -23.24 -8.88 60.84
N ALA A 142 -22.69 -8.82 62.05
CA ALA A 142 -21.25 -8.66 62.28
C ALA A 142 -20.45 -9.88 61.76
N THR A 143 -20.92 -11.11 62.02
CA THR A 143 -20.28 -12.33 61.50
C THR A 143 -20.44 -12.45 59.99
N ALA A 144 -21.60 -12.11 59.41
CA ALA A 144 -21.79 -12.05 57.96
C ALA A 144 -20.93 -10.96 57.31
N ALA A 145 -20.74 -9.80 57.94
CA ALA A 145 -19.84 -8.75 57.48
C ALA A 145 -18.36 -9.19 57.54
N ALA A 146 -17.95 -9.87 58.63
CA ALA A 146 -16.60 -10.44 58.75
C ALA A 146 -16.34 -11.54 57.71
N LEU A 147 -17.33 -12.40 57.43
CA LEU A 147 -17.23 -13.43 56.39
C LEU A 147 -17.21 -12.82 54.98
N ARG A 148 -18.07 -11.83 54.69
CA ARG A 148 -18.04 -11.08 53.42
C ARG A 148 -16.69 -10.38 53.23
N LYS A 149 -16.15 -9.74 54.27
CA LYS A 149 -14.82 -9.14 54.21
C LYS A 149 -13.75 -10.19 53.94
N LYS A 150 -13.68 -11.27 54.71
CA LYS A 150 -12.70 -12.34 54.50
C LYS A 150 -12.79 -12.94 53.10
N HIS A 151 -14.00 -13.11 52.57
CA HIS A 151 -14.21 -13.58 51.20
C HIS A 151 -13.75 -12.56 50.16
N ALA A 152 -13.97 -11.26 50.38
CA ALA A 152 -13.46 -10.20 49.51
C ALA A 152 -11.92 -10.11 49.56
N ASP A 153 -11.33 -10.17 50.75
CA ASP A 153 -9.88 -10.20 50.98
C ASP A 153 -9.24 -11.40 50.25
N SER A 154 -9.81 -12.61 50.38
CA SER A 154 -9.33 -13.81 49.67
C SER A 154 -9.59 -13.78 48.16
N VAL A 155 -10.67 -13.16 47.68
CA VAL A 155 -10.90 -12.95 46.23
C VAL A 155 -9.90 -11.94 45.66
N ALA A 156 -9.53 -10.90 46.41
CA ALA A 156 -8.48 -9.96 46.03
C ALA A 156 -7.10 -10.64 45.98
N GLU A 157 -6.75 -11.46 46.99
CA GLU A 157 -5.50 -12.22 47.01
C GLU A 157 -5.42 -13.21 45.83
N LEU A 158 -6.51 -13.93 45.52
CA LEU A 158 -6.60 -14.79 44.34
C LEU A 158 -6.52 -13.99 43.03
N GLY A 159 -7.07 -12.77 42.99
CA GLY A 159 -6.93 -11.83 41.89
C GLY A 159 -5.47 -11.44 41.65
N GLU A 160 -4.75 -11.02 42.70
CA GLU A 160 -3.31 -10.73 42.61
C GLU A 160 -2.48 -11.95 42.21
N GLN A 161 -2.83 -13.14 42.68
CA GLN A 161 -2.19 -14.38 42.23
C GLN A 161 -2.44 -14.66 40.74
N ILE A 162 -3.68 -14.44 40.25
CA ILE A 162 -4.03 -14.57 38.82
C ILE A 162 -3.26 -13.53 37.98
N ASP A 163 -3.20 -12.27 38.39
CA ASP A 163 -2.47 -11.21 37.69
C ASP A 163 -0.96 -11.49 37.63
N ASN A 164 -0.38 -11.97 38.73
CA ASN A 164 1.03 -12.38 38.74
C ASN A 164 1.27 -13.60 37.83
N LEU A 165 0.38 -14.59 37.82
CA LEU A 165 0.45 -15.72 36.89
C LEU A 165 0.26 -15.28 35.42
N GLN A 166 -0.60 -14.30 35.14
CA GLN A 166 -0.74 -13.72 33.80
C GLN A 166 0.53 -12.99 33.35
N ARG A 167 1.18 -12.21 34.22
CA ARG A 167 2.47 -11.55 33.93
C ARG A 167 3.59 -12.57 33.68
N VAL A 168 3.67 -13.62 34.50
CA VAL A 168 4.62 -14.73 34.30
C VAL A 168 4.32 -15.47 32.98
N LYS A 169 3.05 -15.75 32.69
CA LYS A 169 2.63 -16.35 31.41
C LYS A 169 3.04 -15.48 30.22
N GLN A 170 2.76 -14.18 30.22
CA GLN A 170 3.14 -13.27 29.14
C GLN A 170 4.66 -13.21 28.95
N LYS A 171 5.44 -13.23 30.05
CA LYS A 171 6.91 -13.30 29.98
C LYS A 171 7.38 -14.62 29.35
N LEU A 172 6.82 -15.76 29.77
CA LEU A 172 7.15 -17.07 29.21
C LEU A 172 6.68 -17.25 27.76
N GLU A 173 5.55 -16.65 27.36
CA GLU A 173 5.08 -16.62 25.96
C GLU A 173 6.00 -15.77 25.09
N LYS A 174 6.51 -14.65 25.62
CA LYS A 174 7.53 -13.84 24.95
C LYS A 174 8.86 -14.60 24.83
N GLU A 175 9.40 -15.14 25.92
CA GLU A 175 10.65 -15.92 25.91
C GLU A 175 10.55 -17.13 24.97
N LYS A 176 9.39 -17.81 24.93
CA LYS A 176 9.10 -18.88 23.97
C LYS A 176 9.08 -18.38 22.52
N SER A 177 8.60 -17.16 22.26
CA SER A 177 8.64 -16.58 20.90
C SER A 177 10.06 -16.18 20.48
N GLU A 178 10.87 -15.67 21.40
CA GLU A 178 12.28 -15.32 21.18
C GLU A 178 13.11 -16.59 20.92
N LEU A 179 12.98 -17.62 21.77
CA LEU A 179 13.61 -18.93 21.56
C LEU A 179 13.13 -19.63 20.28
N LYS A 180 11.89 -19.39 19.83
CA LYS A 180 11.42 -19.92 18.54
C LYS A 180 12.11 -19.21 17.37
N LEU A 181 12.25 -17.89 17.42
CA LEU A 181 12.97 -17.12 16.39
C LEU A 181 14.44 -17.54 16.34
N GLU A 182 15.11 -17.69 17.48
CA GLU A 182 16.48 -18.22 17.53
C GLU A 182 16.60 -19.62 16.90
N LEU A 183 15.63 -20.50 17.12
CA LEU A 183 15.61 -21.86 16.57
C LEU A 183 15.29 -21.88 15.07
N ASP A 184 14.37 -21.02 14.59
CA ASP A 184 14.06 -20.84 13.18
C ASP A 184 15.27 -20.22 12.43
N ASP A 185 15.97 -19.24 13.04
CA ASP A 185 17.21 -18.65 12.52
C ASP A 185 18.35 -19.66 12.43
N ILE A 186 18.60 -20.44 13.50
CA ILE A 186 19.59 -21.53 13.52
C ILE A 186 19.22 -22.60 12.48
N GLY A 187 17.93 -22.92 12.31
CA GLY A 187 17.43 -23.80 11.26
C GLY A 187 17.76 -23.28 9.86
N SER A 188 17.52 -21.99 9.61
CA SER A 188 17.84 -21.35 8.32
C SER A 188 19.36 -21.32 8.06
N GLY A 189 20.18 -21.08 9.08
CA GLY A 189 21.64 -21.14 9.00
C GLY A 189 22.15 -22.56 8.73
N MET A 190 21.53 -23.57 9.34
CA MET A 190 21.82 -24.98 9.06
C MET A 190 21.44 -25.36 7.63
N GLU A 191 20.28 -24.91 7.12
CA GLU A 191 19.92 -25.10 5.71
C GLU A 191 20.91 -24.43 4.75
N GLN A 192 21.36 -23.22 5.04
CA GLN A 192 22.36 -22.51 4.25
C GLN A 192 23.71 -23.26 4.26
N LEU A 193 24.15 -23.76 5.42
CA LEU A 193 25.34 -24.60 5.55
C LEU A 193 25.21 -25.94 4.79
N VAL A 194 24.04 -26.58 4.80
CA VAL A 194 23.78 -27.79 4.01
C VAL A 194 23.82 -27.50 2.51
N LYS A 195 23.19 -26.40 2.05
CA LYS A 195 23.22 -25.96 0.65
C LYS A 195 24.65 -25.62 0.20
N ALA A 196 25.42 -24.92 1.03
CA ALA A 196 26.82 -24.61 0.79
C ALA A 196 27.70 -25.87 0.75
N LYS A 197 27.50 -26.83 1.68
CA LYS A 197 28.18 -28.13 1.70
C LYS A 197 27.92 -28.91 0.42
N VAL A 198 26.67 -29.02 -0.03
CA VAL A 198 26.30 -29.70 -1.28
C VAL A 198 26.89 -28.98 -2.50
N GLY A 199 27.02 -27.64 -2.46
CA GLY A 199 27.75 -26.87 -3.47
C GLY A 199 29.24 -27.24 -3.51
N MET A 200 29.90 -27.32 -2.35
CA MET A 200 31.31 -27.72 -2.26
C MET A 200 31.54 -29.18 -2.62
N GLU A 201 30.66 -30.11 -2.25
CA GLU A 201 30.74 -31.52 -2.66
C GLU A 201 30.59 -31.68 -4.19
N LYS A 202 29.75 -30.87 -4.84
CA LYS A 202 29.68 -30.81 -6.31
C LYS A 202 30.98 -30.27 -6.91
N LEU A 203 31.51 -29.17 -6.36
CA LEU A 203 32.76 -28.57 -6.83
C LEU A 203 33.95 -29.53 -6.69
N CYS A 204 34.06 -30.24 -5.55
CA CYS A 204 35.07 -31.29 -5.35
C CYS A 204 34.97 -32.37 -6.42
N ARG A 205 33.77 -32.89 -6.73
CA ARG A 205 33.59 -33.89 -7.80
C ARG A 205 34.01 -33.34 -9.17
N THR A 206 33.62 -32.11 -9.51
CA THR A 206 34.04 -31.49 -10.78
C THR A 206 35.57 -31.30 -10.86
N LEU A 207 36.24 -31.04 -9.74
CA LEU A 207 37.71 -30.99 -9.68
C LEU A 207 38.34 -32.40 -9.75
N GLU A 208 37.73 -33.41 -9.15
CA GLU A 208 38.15 -34.82 -9.28
C GLU A 208 38.00 -35.32 -10.73
N ASP A 209 36.88 -35.01 -11.38
CA ASP A 209 36.60 -35.29 -12.79
C ASP A 209 37.67 -34.62 -13.68
N GLN A 210 37.93 -33.32 -13.49
CA GLN A 210 38.98 -32.58 -14.22
C GLN A 210 40.38 -33.17 -13.99
N VAL A 211 40.73 -33.56 -12.76
CA VAL A 211 42.00 -34.24 -12.46
C VAL A 211 42.07 -35.61 -13.15
N SER A 212 40.96 -36.33 -13.28
CA SER A 212 40.90 -37.59 -14.04
C SER A 212 41.10 -37.36 -15.55
N GLU A 213 40.49 -36.32 -16.10
CA GLU A 213 40.59 -35.94 -17.51
C GLU A 213 42.02 -35.47 -17.85
N HIS A 214 42.63 -34.66 -16.98
CA HIS A 214 44.03 -34.24 -17.11
C HIS A 214 45.01 -35.43 -16.98
N ARG A 215 44.73 -36.43 -16.14
CA ARG A 215 45.51 -37.69 -16.11
C ARG A 215 45.37 -38.49 -17.40
N ALA A 216 44.14 -38.67 -17.91
CA ALA A 216 43.90 -39.37 -19.16
C ALA A 216 44.62 -38.69 -20.35
N LYS A 217 44.55 -37.37 -20.43
CA LYS A 217 45.29 -36.55 -21.41
C LYS A 217 46.80 -36.65 -21.24
N LEU A 218 47.31 -36.72 -20.00
CA LEU A 218 48.75 -36.90 -19.75
C LEU A 218 49.22 -38.30 -20.18
N GLU A 219 48.45 -39.35 -19.92
CA GLU A 219 48.73 -40.70 -20.43
C GLU A 219 48.68 -40.77 -21.97
N GLU A 220 47.71 -40.09 -22.60
CA GLU A 220 47.62 -40.01 -24.05
C GLU A 220 48.82 -39.29 -24.67
N MET A 221 49.25 -38.16 -24.07
CA MET A 221 50.47 -37.46 -24.45
C MET A 221 51.74 -38.30 -24.19
N GLN A 222 51.74 -39.13 -23.14
CA GLN A 222 52.83 -40.08 -22.90
C GLN A 222 52.90 -41.17 -23.99
N ARG A 223 51.74 -41.63 -24.50
CA ARG A 223 51.67 -42.58 -25.62
C ARG A 223 52.14 -41.94 -26.92
N THR A 224 51.64 -40.75 -27.29
CA THR A 224 52.07 -40.06 -28.52
C THR A 224 53.55 -39.65 -28.48
N LEU A 225 54.10 -39.31 -27.31
CA LEU A 225 55.55 -39.10 -27.12
C LEU A 225 56.36 -40.38 -27.37
N ASN A 226 55.87 -41.53 -26.92
CA ASN A 226 56.50 -42.83 -27.21
C ASN A 226 56.40 -43.18 -28.70
N ASP A 227 55.21 -43.02 -29.31
CA ASP A 227 54.99 -43.32 -30.73
C ASP A 227 55.88 -42.45 -31.63
N THR A 228 55.91 -41.12 -31.40
CA THR A 228 56.81 -40.21 -32.13
C THR A 228 58.29 -40.49 -31.86
N SER A 229 58.67 -40.95 -30.66
CA SER A 229 60.04 -41.42 -30.40
C SER A 229 60.40 -42.68 -31.21
N THR A 230 59.47 -43.64 -31.37
CA THR A 230 59.69 -44.82 -32.24
C THR A 230 59.69 -44.47 -33.72
N GLN A 231 58.86 -43.52 -34.17
CA GLN A 231 58.90 -43.00 -35.54
C GLN A 231 60.24 -42.31 -35.83
N ARG A 232 60.72 -41.45 -34.92
CA ARG A 232 62.05 -40.83 -35.01
C ARG A 232 63.17 -41.87 -35.09
N ALA A 233 63.09 -42.95 -34.32
CA ALA A 233 64.07 -44.03 -34.39
C ALA A 233 64.08 -44.72 -35.77
N LYS A 234 62.90 -45.01 -36.34
CA LYS A 234 62.75 -45.58 -37.70
C LYS A 234 63.31 -44.66 -38.78
N LEU A 235 62.92 -43.39 -38.76
CA LEU A 235 63.41 -42.37 -39.69
C LEU A 235 64.94 -42.19 -39.57
N GLN A 236 65.51 -42.36 -38.37
CA GLN A 236 66.96 -42.29 -38.18
C GLN A 236 67.70 -43.53 -38.71
N THR A 237 67.09 -44.73 -38.68
CA THR A 237 67.63 -45.90 -39.40
C THR A 237 67.50 -45.76 -40.91
N GLU A 238 66.35 -45.29 -41.43
CA GLU A 238 66.12 -45.05 -42.86
C GLU A 238 67.10 -44.01 -43.41
N ASN A 239 67.36 -42.93 -42.67
CA ASN A 239 68.35 -41.91 -43.04
C ASN A 239 69.80 -42.46 -43.05
N GLY A 240 70.10 -43.44 -42.17
CA GLY A 240 71.35 -44.19 -42.21
C GLY A 240 71.48 -45.05 -43.47
N GLU A 241 70.43 -45.74 -43.88
CA GLU A 241 70.42 -46.51 -45.14
C GLU A 241 70.48 -45.62 -46.38
N LEU A 242 69.82 -44.47 -46.38
CA LEU A 242 69.91 -43.47 -47.46
C LEU A 242 71.33 -42.87 -47.56
N SER A 243 71.98 -42.61 -46.42
CA SER A 243 73.38 -42.17 -46.39
C SER A 243 74.32 -43.25 -46.97
N ARG A 244 74.10 -44.52 -46.60
CA ARG A 244 74.83 -45.67 -47.16
C ARG A 244 74.62 -45.83 -48.67
N GLN A 245 73.41 -45.58 -49.17
CA GLN A 245 73.12 -45.55 -50.61
C GLN A 245 73.79 -44.37 -51.31
N LEU A 246 73.89 -43.20 -50.67
CA LEU A 246 74.60 -42.04 -51.21
C LEU A 246 76.08 -42.36 -51.40
N GLU A 247 76.75 -42.94 -50.40
CA GLU A 247 78.15 -43.41 -50.48
C GLU A 247 78.34 -44.42 -51.63
N GLU A 248 77.42 -45.38 -51.81
CA GLU A 248 77.43 -46.31 -52.95
C GLU A 248 77.31 -45.59 -54.31
N LYS A 249 76.50 -44.52 -54.41
CA LYS A 249 76.39 -43.71 -55.64
C LYS A 249 77.63 -42.83 -55.86
N GLU A 250 78.22 -42.25 -54.82
CA GLU A 250 79.44 -41.44 -54.95
C GLU A 250 80.65 -42.30 -55.35
N ALA A 251 80.75 -43.53 -54.84
CA ALA A 251 81.72 -44.51 -55.29
C ALA A 251 81.53 -44.87 -56.78
N LEU A 252 80.28 -45.09 -57.21
CA LEU A 252 79.95 -45.36 -58.62
C LEU A 252 80.25 -44.16 -59.53
N ILE A 253 79.91 -42.93 -59.11
CA ILE A 253 80.25 -41.68 -59.83
C ILE A 253 81.77 -41.52 -59.94
N SER A 254 82.52 -41.83 -58.88
CA SER A 254 83.99 -41.82 -58.89
C SER A 254 84.56 -42.84 -59.89
N GLN A 255 83.96 -44.02 -59.99
CA GLN A 255 84.35 -45.06 -60.94
C GLN A 255 84.03 -44.66 -62.39
N LEU A 256 82.83 -44.14 -62.64
CA LEU A 256 82.39 -43.61 -63.94
C LEU A 256 83.23 -42.41 -64.39
N THR A 257 83.69 -41.56 -63.46
CA THR A 257 84.54 -40.40 -63.77
C THR A 257 85.92 -40.83 -64.27
N ARG A 258 86.52 -41.89 -63.68
CA ARG A 258 87.76 -42.50 -64.19
C ARG A 258 87.55 -43.12 -65.58
N GLY A 259 86.41 -43.79 -65.79
CA GLY A 259 86.01 -44.30 -67.10
C GLY A 259 85.90 -43.20 -68.16
N LYS A 260 85.21 -42.09 -67.82
CA LYS A 260 85.10 -40.90 -68.67
C LYS A 260 86.48 -40.34 -69.05
N GLN A 261 87.42 -40.23 -68.11
CA GLN A 261 88.78 -39.76 -68.40
C GLN A 261 89.49 -40.69 -69.39
N SER A 262 89.40 -42.02 -69.21
CA SER A 262 89.97 -43.00 -70.15
C SER A 262 89.38 -42.89 -71.56
N TYR A 263 88.06 -42.70 -71.69
CA TYR A 263 87.42 -42.51 -73.01
C TYR A 263 87.71 -41.11 -73.61
N THR A 264 87.97 -40.10 -72.77
CA THR A 264 88.37 -38.76 -73.25
C THR A 264 89.76 -38.83 -73.89
N GLN A 265 90.70 -39.59 -73.30
CA GLN A 265 92.02 -39.78 -73.87
C GLN A 265 91.97 -40.48 -75.23
N GLN A 266 91.14 -41.52 -75.37
CA GLN A 266 90.91 -42.21 -76.66
C GLN A 266 90.27 -41.28 -77.71
N MET A 267 89.40 -40.36 -77.29
CA MET A 267 88.83 -39.31 -78.14
C MET A 267 89.90 -38.31 -78.64
N GLU A 268 90.91 -38.00 -77.82
CA GLU A 268 92.02 -37.11 -78.22
C GLU A 268 92.97 -37.79 -79.21
N ASP A 269 93.31 -39.06 -79.00
CA ASP A 269 94.12 -39.84 -79.95
C ASP A 269 93.43 -39.99 -81.33
N LEU A 270 92.11 -40.26 -81.34
CA LEU A 270 91.32 -40.32 -82.57
C LEU A 270 91.17 -38.96 -83.26
N LYS A 271 91.08 -37.85 -82.50
CA LYS A 271 91.09 -36.49 -83.08
C LYS A 271 92.44 -36.19 -83.76
N ARG A 272 93.56 -36.62 -83.18
CA ARG A 272 94.88 -36.38 -83.79
C ARG A 272 95.01 -37.06 -85.16
N GLN A 273 94.47 -38.27 -85.30
CA GLN A 273 94.38 -38.96 -86.60
C GLN A 273 93.47 -38.22 -87.59
N LEU A 274 92.35 -37.66 -87.12
CA LEU A 274 91.43 -36.88 -87.96
C LEU A 274 92.03 -35.53 -88.43
N GLU A 275 92.89 -34.91 -87.63
CA GLU A 275 93.59 -33.66 -87.99
C GLU A 275 94.69 -33.85 -89.04
N GLU A 276 95.25 -35.05 -89.17
CA GLU A 276 96.20 -35.41 -90.23
C GLU A 276 95.47 -35.58 -91.57
N GLU A 277 94.32 -36.28 -91.58
CA GLU A 277 93.38 -36.35 -92.72
C GLU A 277 92.86 -34.96 -93.15
N ALA A 278 92.48 -34.11 -92.20
CA ALA A 278 91.95 -32.77 -92.49
C ALA A 278 92.94 -31.87 -93.25
N LYS A 279 94.25 -32.00 -92.97
CA LYS A 279 95.31 -31.23 -93.65
C LYS A 279 95.46 -31.63 -95.12
N ALA A 280 95.29 -32.92 -95.45
CA ALA A 280 95.25 -33.37 -96.84
C ALA A 280 94.01 -32.85 -97.59
N LYS A 281 92.86 -32.79 -96.90
CA LYS A 281 91.57 -32.37 -97.47
C LYS A 281 91.51 -30.87 -97.79
N ASN A 282 92.05 -30.02 -96.93
CA ASN A 282 91.96 -28.55 -97.09
C ASN A 282 92.76 -28.01 -98.28
N ALA A 283 93.83 -28.70 -98.70
CA ALA A 283 94.60 -28.34 -99.91
C ALA A 283 93.76 -28.42 -101.20
N LEU A 284 92.75 -29.30 -101.24
CA LEU A 284 91.83 -29.44 -102.38
C LEU A 284 90.60 -28.52 -102.28
N ALA A 285 90.24 -28.07 -101.08
CA ALA A 285 89.04 -27.23 -100.86
C ALA A 285 89.23 -25.78 -101.36
N HIS A 286 90.41 -25.18 -101.18
CA HIS A 286 90.67 -23.80 -101.59
C HIS A 286 90.51 -23.57 -103.11
N ALA A 287 90.76 -24.59 -103.94
CA ALA A 287 90.56 -24.52 -105.39
C ALA A 287 89.08 -24.43 -105.80
N LEU A 288 88.14 -24.80 -104.92
CA LEU A 288 86.70 -24.83 -105.21
C LEU A 288 85.97 -23.58 -104.66
N GLN A 289 86.48 -22.98 -103.59
CA GLN A 289 85.77 -21.91 -102.86
C GLN A 289 85.86 -20.54 -103.55
N SER A 290 86.92 -20.28 -104.32
CA SER A 290 87.05 -19.04 -105.10
C SER A 290 86.03 -18.91 -106.24
N ALA A 291 85.38 -20.00 -106.67
CA ALA A 291 84.47 -20.04 -107.80
C ALA A 291 82.97 -20.05 -107.40
N ARG A 292 82.66 -19.68 -106.14
CA ARG A 292 81.28 -19.62 -105.63
C ARG A 292 80.89 -18.27 -105.04
N HIS A 293 81.84 -17.51 -104.50
CA HIS A 293 81.58 -16.20 -103.90
C HIS A 293 80.94 -15.21 -104.89
N ASP A 294 81.34 -15.26 -106.17
CA ASP A 294 80.84 -14.40 -107.24
C ASP A 294 79.39 -14.68 -107.67
N CYS A 295 78.78 -15.78 -107.22
CA CYS A 295 77.42 -16.17 -107.63
C CYS A 295 76.31 -15.74 -106.65
N ASP A 296 76.63 -15.61 -105.36
CA ASP A 296 75.62 -15.38 -104.32
C ASP A 296 75.35 -13.87 -104.12
N LEU A 297 76.36 -13.01 -104.30
CA LEU A 297 76.28 -11.55 -104.14
C LEU A 297 75.32 -10.84 -105.13
N LEU A 298 74.84 -11.55 -106.15
CA LEU A 298 73.92 -11.05 -107.18
C LEU A 298 72.46 -11.52 -107.00
N ARG A 299 72.12 -12.20 -105.90
CA ARG A 299 70.74 -12.61 -105.60
C ARG A 299 70.06 -11.76 -104.53
N GLU A 300 70.77 -11.44 -103.45
CA GLU A 300 70.21 -10.68 -102.32
C GLU A 300 69.69 -9.28 -102.75
N GLN A 301 70.29 -8.67 -103.78
CA GLN A 301 69.84 -7.38 -104.34
C GLN A 301 68.62 -7.44 -105.27
N TYR A 302 67.98 -8.60 -105.48
CA TYR A 302 66.78 -8.73 -106.31
C TYR A 302 65.49 -8.99 -105.51
N GLU A 303 65.59 -9.56 -104.31
CA GLU A 303 64.42 -10.01 -103.54
C GLU A 303 63.86 -8.89 -102.62
N GLU A 304 64.70 -7.98 -102.11
CA GLU A 304 64.28 -6.87 -101.24
C GLU A 304 63.36 -5.83 -101.93
N GLU A 305 63.49 -5.63 -103.24
CA GLU A 305 62.67 -4.67 -104.02
C GLU A 305 61.27 -5.20 -104.41
N MET A 306 60.96 -6.48 -104.14
CA MET A 306 59.68 -7.09 -104.53
C MET A 306 58.60 -7.04 -103.43
N GLU A 307 58.97 -7.01 -102.14
CA GLU A 307 57.98 -7.04 -101.05
C GLU A 307 57.35 -5.67 -100.77
N ALA A 308 58.10 -4.57 -100.95
CA ALA A 308 57.64 -3.19 -100.74
C ALA A 308 56.39 -2.79 -101.59
N LYS A 309 56.08 -3.56 -102.63
CA LYS A 309 54.97 -3.32 -103.56
C LYS A 309 53.64 -3.95 -103.11
N ALA A 310 53.65 -4.91 -102.18
CA ALA A 310 52.48 -5.74 -101.88
C ALA A 310 51.49 -5.12 -100.87
N GLU A 311 51.93 -4.23 -99.98
CA GLU A 311 51.08 -3.73 -98.88
C GLU A 311 50.25 -2.49 -99.23
N LEU A 312 50.68 -1.68 -100.21
CA LEU A 312 49.93 -0.51 -100.69
C LEU A 312 48.58 -0.86 -101.36
N GLN A 313 48.31 -2.13 -101.65
CA GLN A 313 47.09 -2.57 -102.35
C GLN A 313 45.97 -3.09 -101.41
N ARG A 314 46.21 -3.17 -100.09
CA ARG A 314 45.19 -3.64 -99.11
C ARG A 314 44.39 -2.53 -98.42
N SER A 315 44.86 -1.28 -98.44
CA SER A 315 44.22 -0.14 -97.77
C SER A 315 42.99 0.41 -98.50
N LEU A 316 42.91 0.22 -99.83
CA LEU A 316 41.91 0.87 -100.68
C LEU A 316 40.51 0.22 -100.63
N SER A 317 40.38 -1.03 -100.19
CA SER A 317 39.13 -1.80 -100.29
C SER A 317 38.12 -1.55 -99.15
N LYS A 318 38.53 -0.87 -98.06
CA LYS A 318 37.68 -0.69 -96.87
C LYS A 318 36.77 0.53 -96.92
N ALA A 319 37.14 1.57 -97.67
CA ALA A 319 36.47 2.87 -97.70
C ALA A 319 35.10 2.91 -98.43
N ASN A 320 34.74 1.87 -99.19
CA ASN A 320 33.53 1.85 -100.02
C ASN A 320 32.29 1.23 -99.36
N SER A 321 32.38 0.77 -98.09
CA SER A 321 31.26 0.10 -97.40
C SER A 321 30.39 1.02 -96.53
N GLU A 322 30.91 2.19 -96.12
CA GLU A 322 30.29 3.02 -95.09
C GLU A 322 29.33 4.09 -95.64
N VAL A 323 29.42 4.41 -96.94
CA VAL A 323 28.56 5.41 -97.62
C VAL A 323 27.12 4.92 -97.82
N ALA A 324 26.88 3.60 -97.79
CA ALA A 324 25.58 3.01 -98.10
C ALA A 324 24.53 3.12 -96.97
N GLN A 325 24.94 3.22 -95.71
CA GLN A 325 24.01 3.17 -94.56
C GLN A 325 23.36 4.51 -94.20
N TRP A 326 23.85 5.63 -94.75
CA TRP A 326 23.39 6.98 -94.38
C TRP A 326 22.24 7.54 -95.24
N ARG A 327 21.70 6.75 -96.19
CA ARG A 327 20.59 7.19 -97.08
C ARG A 327 19.18 6.71 -96.70
N THR A 328 19.03 5.92 -95.64
CA THR A 328 17.74 5.29 -95.26
C THR A 328 17.31 5.58 -93.82
N LYS A 329 17.59 6.78 -93.31
CA LYS A 329 17.25 7.19 -91.93
C LYS A 329 16.74 8.63 -91.72
N TYR A 330 16.49 9.41 -92.77
CA TYR A 330 16.27 10.88 -92.61
C TYR A 330 14.94 11.45 -93.14
N GLU A 331 13.98 10.62 -93.61
CA GLU A 331 12.69 11.12 -94.15
C GLU A 331 11.43 10.57 -93.44
N THR A 332 11.57 9.74 -92.39
CA THR A 332 10.41 9.11 -91.69
C THR A 332 10.27 9.43 -90.20
N ASP A 333 11.30 9.98 -89.53
CA ASP A 333 11.31 10.18 -88.07
C ASP A 333 10.70 11.53 -87.59
N ALA A 334 10.26 12.39 -88.52
CA ALA A 334 9.95 13.80 -88.28
C ALA A 334 8.47 14.11 -87.94
N ILE A 335 7.54 13.16 -88.13
CA ILE A 335 6.08 13.41 -88.01
C ILE A 335 5.46 12.71 -86.80
N GLN A 336 5.95 11.53 -86.37
CA GLN A 336 5.33 10.78 -85.27
C GLN A 336 5.60 11.35 -83.87
N ARG A 337 6.72 12.07 -83.66
CA ARG A 337 7.10 12.59 -82.33
C ARG A 337 6.23 13.74 -81.79
N THR A 338 5.34 14.33 -82.60
CA THR A 338 4.43 15.39 -82.15
C THR A 338 3.13 14.87 -81.56
N GLU A 339 2.59 13.76 -82.08
CA GLU A 339 1.29 13.23 -81.64
C GLU A 339 1.38 12.50 -80.29
N GLU A 340 2.45 11.72 -80.08
CA GLU A 340 2.73 11.02 -78.80
C GLU A 340 2.85 12.00 -77.62
N LEU A 341 3.36 13.21 -77.88
CA LEU A 341 3.60 14.25 -76.87
C LEU A 341 2.31 14.92 -76.39
N GLU A 342 1.30 15.09 -77.27
CA GLU A 342 0.00 15.62 -76.86
C GLU A 342 -0.84 14.57 -76.12
N GLU A 343 -0.80 13.30 -76.54
CA GLU A 343 -1.57 12.24 -75.87
C GLU A 343 -1.03 11.94 -74.46
N ALA A 344 0.29 11.98 -74.27
CA ALA A 344 0.92 11.91 -72.94
C ALA A 344 0.48 13.07 -72.04
N LYS A 345 0.38 14.29 -72.58
CA LYS A 345 -0.10 15.49 -71.87
C LYS A 345 -1.56 15.32 -71.40
N LYS A 346 -2.41 14.75 -72.24
CA LYS A 346 -3.82 14.47 -71.93
C LYS A 346 -3.98 13.43 -70.82
N LYS A 347 -3.19 12.35 -70.86
CA LYS A 347 -3.14 11.31 -69.82
C LYS A 347 -2.59 11.82 -68.48
N LEU A 348 -1.65 12.77 -68.51
CA LEU A 348 -1.15 13.45 -67.29
C LEU A 348 -2.19 14.40 -66.68
N ALA A 349 -2.90 15.18 -67.50
CA ALA A 349 -3.98 16.06 -67.01
C ALA A 349 -5.12 15.26 -66.38
N GLN A 350 -5.55 14.15 -66.99
CA GLN A 350 -6.58 13.28 -66.42
C GLN A 350 -6.12 12.64 -65.10
N ARG A 351 -4.86 12.17 -65.01
CA ARG A 351 -4.31 11.64 -63.74
C ARG A 351 -4.17 12.69 -62.65
N LEU A 352 -3.96 13.96 -63.00
CA LEU A 352 -3.97 15.05 -62.02
C LEU A 352 -5.37 15.24 -61.45
N GLN A 353 -6.39 15.31 -62.32
CA GLN A 353 -7.79 15.45 -61.88
C GLN A 353 -8.25 14.22 -61.07
N GLU A 354 -7.93 13.01 -61.49
CA GLU A 354 -8.22 11.77 -60.72
C GLU A 354 -7.55 11.77 -59.33
N ALA A 355 -6.36 12.40 -59.20
CA ALA A 355 -5.68 12.56 -57.92
C ALA A 355 -6.28 13.69 -57.06
N GLU A 356 -6.72 14.80 -57.68
CA GLU A 356 -7.40 15.91 -57.00
C GLU A 356 -8.77 15.47 -56.47
N GLU A 357 -9.58 14.78 -57.27
CA GLU A 357 -10.85 14.17 -56.85
C GLU A 357 -10.66 13.13 -55.73
N ALA A 358 -9.56 12.35 -55.77
CA ALA A 358 -9.21 11.44 -54.68
C ALA A 358 -8.80 12.17 -53.39
N VAL A 359 -8.10 13.31 -53.49
CA VAL A 359 -7.73 14.16 -52.34
C VAL A 359 -8.98 14.83 -51.74
N GLU A 360 -9.91 15.32 -52.55
CA GLU A 360 -11.20 15.84 -52.05
C GLU A 360 -12.03 14.75 -51.36
N ALA A 361 -12.11 13.55 -51.94
CA ALA A 361 -12.79 12.42 -51.33
C ALA A 361 -12.15 12.00 -49.99
N VAL A 362 -10.81 12.03 -49.88
CA VAL A 362 -10.10 11.78 -48.62
C VAL A 362 -10.35 12.92 -47.62
N ASN A 363 -10.32 14.18 -48.01
CA ASN A 363 -10.63 15.32 -47.13
C ASN A 363 -12.08 15.28 -46.60
N ALA A 364 -13.06 14.92 -47.42
CA ALA A 364 -14.44 14.71 -46.99
C ALA A 364 -14.55 13.53 -45.97
N LYS A 365 -13.73 12.50 -46.15
CA LYS A 365 -13.62 11.36 -45.24
C LYS A 365 -12.95 11.75 -43.91
N CYS A 366 -11.89 12.58 -43.96
CA CYS A 366 -11.27 13.15 -42.77
C CYS A 366 -12.24 14.06 -42.00
N SER A 367 -12.94 14.99 -42.65
CA SER A 367 -13.92 15.86 -41.98
C SER A 367 -15.11 15.11 -41.37
N SER A 368 -15.52 13.97 -41.94
CA SER A 368 -16.53 13.10 -41.31
C SER A 368 -15.96 12.28 -40.14
N LEU A 369 -14.71 11.82 -40.22
CA LEU A 369 -14.00 11.19 -39.10
C LEU A 369 -13.70 12.15 -37.94
N GLU A 370 -13.44 13.43 -38.20
CA GLU A 370 -13.30 14.46 -37.15
C GLU A 370 -14.64 14.70 -36.43
N LYS A 371 -15.77 14.64 -37.16
CA LYS A 371 -17.11 14.77 -36.58
C LYS A 371 -17.52 13.54 -35.77
N THR A 372 -17.14 12.33 -36.17
CA THR A 372 -17.33 11.14 -35.31
C THR A 372 -16.37 11.15 -34.12
N LYS A 373 -15.12 11.59 -34.28
CA LYS A 373 -14.19 11.78 -33.15
C LYS A 373 -14.75 12.73 -32.09
N HIS A 374 -15.28 13.89 -32.48
CA HIS A 374 -15.87 14.84 -31.51
C HIS A 374 -17.12 14.27 -30.81
N ARG A 375 -17.96 13.49 -31.52
CA ARG A 375 -19.08 12.78 -30.87
C ARG A 375 -18.60 11.74 -29.87
N LEU A 376 -17.64 10.90 -30.26
CA LEU A 376 -17.05 9.89 -29.38
C LEU A 376 -16.33 10.51 -28.18
N GLN A 377 -15.71 11.69 -28.32
CA GLN A 377 -15.19 12.43 -27.16
C GLN A 377 -16.30 12.91 -26.24
N SER A 378 -17.38 13.51 -26.75
CA SER A 378 -18.55 13.89 -25.93
C SER A 378 -19.17 12.68 -25.23
N GLU A 379 -19.34 11.55 -25.93
CA GLU A 379 -19.86 10.30 -25.38
C GLU A 379 -18.94 9.72 -24.29
N ILE A 380 -17.61 9.85 -24.43
CA ILE A 380 -16.63 9.47 -23.39
C ILE A 380 -16.72 10.42 -22.19
N GLU A 381 -16.83 11.73 -22.41
CA GLU A 381 -16.96 12.74 -21.35
C GLU A 381 -18.26 12.55 -20.55
N ASP A 382 -19.40 12.29 -21.22
CA ASP A 382 -20.68 11.96 -20.59
C ASP A 382 -20.59 10.63 -19.80
N LEU A 383 -19.99 9.58 -20.37
CA LEU A 383 -19.79 8.30 -19.69
C LEU A 383 -18.84 8.39 -18.50
N MET A 384 -17.84 9.28 -18.53
CA MET A 384 -16.99 9.57 -17.38
C MET A 384 -17.78 10.23 -16.25
N VAL A 385 -18.63 11.22 -16.55
CA VAL A 385 -19.50 11.87 -15.56
C VAL A 385 -20.49 10.89 -14.92
N ASP A 386 -21.09 9.99 -15.70
CA ASP A 386 -21.98 8.96 -15.14
C ASP A 386 -21.24 7.84 -14.39
N LEU A 387 -19.99 7.53 -14.76
CA LEU A 387 -19.11 6.66 -13.97
C LEU A 387 -18.73 7.30 -12.62
N GLU A 388 -18.40 8.59 -12.59
CA GLU A 388 -18.14 9.33 -11.35
C GLU A 388 -19.38 9.38 -10.44
N ARG A 389 -20.56 9.63 -11.01
CA ARG A 389 -21.85 9.58 -10.28
C ARG A 389 -22.12 8.18 -9.73
N SER A 390 -21.89 7.13 -10.51
CA SER A 390 -22.07 5.74 -10.11
C SER A 390 -21.13 5.36 -8.96
N ASN A 391 -19.85 5.74 -9.05
CA ASN A 391 -18.86 5.54 -7.99
C ASN A 391 -19.20 6.33 -6.71
N ALA A 392 -19.67 7.57 -6.84
CA ALA A 392 -20.13 8.37 -5.69
C ALA A 392 -21.36 7.75 -5.02
N ALA A 393 -22.32 7.22 -5.80
CA ALA A 393 -23.47 6.49 -5.28
C ALA A 393 -23.07 5.18 -4.59
N ALA A 394 -22.14 4.41 -5.18
CA ALA A 394 -21.59 3.18 -4.59
C ALA A 394 -20.88 3.46 -3.26
N ALA A 395 -20.03 4.48 -3.19
CA ALA A 395 -19.37 4.89 -1.95
C ALA A 395 -20.36 5.37 -0.88
N ALA A 396 -21.44 6.05 -1.27
CA ALA A 396 -22.52 6.45 -0.36
C ALA A 396 -23.35 5.25 0.14
N LEU A 397 -23.51 4.20 -0.67
CA LEU A 397 -24.17 2.96 -0.29
C LEU A 397 -23.29 2.10 0.63
N ASP A 398 -22.01 1.92 0.33
CA ASP A 398 -21.05 1.22 1.20
C ASP A 398 -20.95 1.90 2.57
N LYS A 399 -20.88 3.24 2.62
CA LYS A 399 -20.93 3.99 3.89
C LYS A 399 -22.23 3.79 4.68
N LYS A 400 -23.38 3.57 4.01
CA LYS A 400 -24.64 3.20 4.66
C LYS A 400 -24.61 1.74 5.14
N GLN A 401 -24.08 0.82 4.33
CA GLN A 401 -23.97 -0.60 4.67
C GLN A 401 -23.14 -0.79 5.94
N ARG A 402 -21.93 -0.23 5.98
CA ARG A 402 -21.06 -0.25 7.18
C ARG A 402 -21.72 0.34 8.42
N ASN A 403 -22.56 1.37 8.27
CA ASN A 403 -23.36 1.91 9.38
C ASN A 403 -24.47 0.95 9.83
N PHE A 404 -25.17 0.28 8.91
CA PHE A 404 -26.15 -0.75 9.26
C PHE A 404 -25.49 -1.96 9.92
N ASP A 405 -24.35 -2.43 9.42
CA ASP A 405 -23.59 -3.54 10.00
C ASP A 405 -23.09 -3.22 11.41
N LYS A 406 -22.62 -1.98 11.64
CA LYS A 406 -22.27 -1.48 12.97
C LYS A 406 -23.49 -1.48 13.91
N ILE A 407 -24.63 -0.93 13.46
CA ILE A 407 -25.87 -0.89 14.27
C ILE A 407 -26.37 -2.31 14.57
N LEU A 408 -26.30 -3.24 13.61
CA LEU A 408 -26.63 -4.64 13.82
C LEU A 408 -25.68 -5.32 14.81
N SER A 409 -24.38 -4.99 14.79
CA SER A 409 -23.42 -5.48 15.79
C SER A 409 -23.74 -4.95 17.19
N GLU A 410 -24.05 -3.66 17.34
CA GLU A 410 -24.43 -3.05 18.62
C GLU A 410 -25.74 -3.65 19.18
N TRP A 411 -26.72 -3.97 18.33
CA TRP A 411 -27.95 -4.64 18.76
C TRP A 411 -27.79 -6.13 19.07
N LYS A 412 -26.91 -6.84 18.35
CA LYS A 412 -26.54 -8.24 18.70
C LYS A 412 -25.85 -8.29 20.05
N GLN A 413 -24.85 -7.45 20.27
CA GLN A 413 -24.15 -7.36 21.56
C GLN A 413 -25.14 -7.10 22.71
N LYS A 414 -26.04 -6.11 22.58
CA LYS A 414 -27.07 -5.83 23.61
C LYS A 414 -28.04 -6.99 23.83
N PHE A 415 -28.37 -7.76 22.79
CA PHE A 415 -29.20 -8.95 22.91
C PHE A 415 -28.47 -10.07 23.66
N GLU A 416 -27.20 -10.30 23.33
CA GLU A 416 -26.33 -11.29 23.99
C GLU A 416 -26.11 -10.92 25.47
N GLU A 417 -25.80 -9.65 25.78
CA GLU A 417 -25.72 -9.10 27.14
C GLU A 417 -27.04 -9.35 27.90
N SER A 418 -28.18 -8.92 27.35
CA SER A 418 -29.51 -9.12 27.95
C SER A 418 -29.85 -10.61 28.17
N GLN A 419 -29.41 -11.49 27.27
CA GLN A 419 -29.58 -12.94 27.44
C GLN A 419 -28.73 -13.47 28.60
N THR A 420 -27.47 -13.01 28.74
CA THR A 420 -26.62 -13.44 29.86
C THR A 420 -27.16 -12.97 31.21
N GLU A 421 -27.72 -11.76 31.30
CA GLU A 421 -28.42 -11.26 32.50
C GLU A 421 -29.67 -12.10 32.82
N LEU A 422 -30.49 -12.41 31.81
CA LEU A 422 -31.67 -13.27 31.97
C LEU A 422 -31.29 -14.69 32.44
N GLU A 423 -30.24 -15.27 31.88
CA GLU A 423 -29.72 -16.56 32.32
C GLU A 423 -29.13 -16.53 33.74
N GLY A 424 -28.48 -15.42 34.13
CA GLY A 424 -28.01 -15.18 35.49
C GLY A 424 -29.17 -15.14 36.48
N SER A 425 -30.16 -14.28 36.22
CA SER A 425 -31.37 -14.14 37.04
C SER A 425 -32.15 -15.47 37.17
N GLN A 426 -32.24 -16.26 36.09
CA GLN A 426 -32.85 -17.59 36.15
C GLN A 426 -32.03 -18.60 36.98
N LYS A 427 -30.70 -18.52 36.99
CA LYS A 427 -29.84 -19.36 37.85
C LYS A 427 -30.03 -18.97 39.32
N GLU A 428 -30.07 -17.67 39.63
CA GLU A 428 -30.34 -17.15 40.97
C GLU A 428 -31.74 -17.53 41.47
N ALA A 429 -32.79 -17.38 40.65
CA ALA A 429 -34.15 -17.79 41.01
C ALA A 429 -34.25 -19.29 41.33
N ARG A 430 -33.53 -20.15 40.61
CA ARG A 430 -33.46 -21.60 40.90
C ARG A 430 -32.68 -21.88 42.19
N ALA A 431 -31.58 -21.17 42.44
CA ALA A 431 -30.84 -21.28 43.70
C ALA A 431 -31.69 -20.83 44.90
N LEU A 432 -32.35 -19.67 44.84
CA LEU A 432 -33.24 -19.17 45.88
C LEU A 432 -34.43 -20.10 46.11
N SER A 433 -35.00 -20.69 45.06
CA SER A 433 -36.04 -21.72 45.19
C SER A 433 -35.54 -22.98 45.91
N THR A 434 -34.25 -23.31 45.76
CA THR A 434 -33.60 -24.47 46.43
C THR A 434 -33.31 -24.16 47.90
N GLU A 435 -32.83 -22.95 48.23
CA GLU A 435 -32.68 -22.51 49.62
C GLU A 435 -34.03 -22.40 50.34
N LEU A 436 -35.08 -21.92 49.65
CA LEU A 436 -36.44 -21.87 50.19
C LEU A 436 -37.00 -23.28 50.47
N PHE A 437 -36.65 -24.28 49.65
CA PHE A 437 -36.99 -25.68 49.92
C PHE A 437 -36.25 -26.22 51.15
N LYS A 438 -34.92 -26.02 51.26
CA LYS A 438 -34.16 -26.39 52.46
C LYS A 438 -34.72 -25.74 53.74
N LEU A 439 -35.08 -24.46 53.66
CA LEU A 439 -35.62 -23.71 54.80
C LEU A 439 -37.00 -24.22 55.23
N LYS A 440 -37.82 -24.71 54.28
CA LYS A 440 -39.08 -25.41 54.60
C LYS A 440 -38.82 -26.73 55.32
N ASN A 441 -37.94 -27.58 54.80
CA ASN A 441 -37.59 -28.84 55.45
C ASN A 441 -37.07 -28.61 56.88
N ALA A 442 -36.15 -27.66 57.08
CA ALA A 442 -35.65 -27.32 58.41
C ALA A 442 -36.72 -26.75 59.36
N TYR A 443 -37.75 -26.08 58.82
CA TYR A 443 -38.90 -25.61 59.59
C TYR A 443 -39.89 -26.75 59.93
N GLU A 444 -40.08 -27.71 59.02
CA GLU A 444 -40.86 -28.92 59.25
C GLU A 444 -40.18 -29.83 60.29
N GLU A 445 -38.86 -30.05 60.20
CA GLU A 445 -38.04 -30.71 61.22
C GLU A 445 -38.14 -30.02 62.59
N ALA A 446 -38.10 -28.68 62.63
CA ALA A 446 -38.27 -27.91 63.86
C ALA A 446 -39.69 -28.02 64.45
N LEU A 447 -40.72 -28.19 63.61
CA LEU A 447 -42.09 -28.47 64.07
C LEU A 447 -42.23 -29.89 64.61
N GLU A 448 -41.61 -30.90 63.99
CA GLU A 448 -41.57 -32.27 64.52
C GLU A 448 -40.87 -32.32 65.88
N HIS A 449 -39.74 -31.62 66.05
CA HIS A 449 -39.07 -31.46 67.35
C HIS A 449 -39.95 -30.75 68.38
N LEU A 450 -40.71 -29.73 67.98
CA LEU A 450 -41.67 -29.08 68.87
C LEU A 450 -42.83 -30.02 69.27
N GLU A 451 -43.23 -30.96 68.41
CA GLU A 451 -44.19 -32.00 68.76
C GLU A 451 -43.61 -33.07 69.69
N THR A 452 -42.37 -33.52 69.49
CA THR A 452 -41.73 -34.48 70.42
C THR A 452 -41.59 -33.86 71.81
N PHE A 453 -41.11 -32.62 71.92
CA PHE A 453 -41.04 -31.92 73.22
C PHE A 453 -42.42 -31.71 73.86
N LYS A 454 -43.49 -31.46 73.09
CA LYS A 454 -44.86 -31.40 73.63
C LYS A 454 -45.34 -32.75 74.17
N ARG A 455 -45.00 -33.86 73.51
CA ARG A 455 -45.33 -35.23 73.97
C ARG A 455 -44.54 -35.58 75.23
N GLU A 456 -43.24 -35.32 75.25
CA GLU A 456 -42.37 -35.53 76.43
C GLU A 456 -42.84 -34.70 77.63
N ASN A 457 -43.15 -33.41 77.43
CA ASN A 457 -43.63 -32.55 78.51
C ASN A 457 -45.02 -32.97 79.02
N LYS A 458 -45.89 -33.51 78.15
CA LYS A 458 -47.15 -34.15 78.57
C LYS A 458 -46.91 -35.42 79.39
N ASN A 459 -46.00 -36.30 78.95
CA ASN A 459 -45.66 -37.52 79.69
C ASN A 459 -45.09 -37.18 81.08
N LEU A 460 -44.18 -36.21 81.18
CA LEU A 460 -43.64 -35.72 82.45
C LEU A 460 -44.73 -35.09 83.34
N GLN A 461 -45.72 -34.42 82.75
CA GLN A 461 -46.87 -33.89 83.48
C GLN A 461 -47.80 -35.01 84.00
N GLU A 462 -47.93 -36.10 83.27
CA GLU A 462 -48.65 -37.32 83.69
C GLU A 462 -47.88 -38.06 84.80
N GLU A 463 -46.55 -38.22 84.68
CA GLU A 463 -45.69 -38.76 85.76
C GLU A 463 -45.76 -37.93 87.05
N ILE A 464 -45.77 -36.60 86.94
CA ILE A 464 -45.96 -35.70 88.10
C ILE A 464 -47.36 -35.88 88.72
N SER A 465 -48.40 -36.12 87.90
CA SER A 465 -49.75 -36.41 88.40
C SER A 465 -49.79 -37.74 89.16
N ASP A 466 -49.25 -38.81 88.58
CA ASP A 466 -49.21 -40.15 89.18
C ASP A 466 -48.42 -40.16 90.51
N LEU A 467 -47.28 -39.46 90.57
CA LEU A 467 -46.49 -39.29 91.80
C LEU A 467 -47.26 -38.46 92.85
N THR A 468 -48.06 -37.49 92.43
CA THR A 468 -48.91 -36.70 93.33
C THR A 468 -50.07 -37.53 93.88
N GLU A 469 -50.70 -38.39 93.07
CA GLU A 469 -51.72 -39.34 93.55
C GLU A 469 -51.14 -40.40 94.49
N GLN A 470 -49.93 -40.90 94.23
CA GLN A 470 -49.21 -41.81 95.14
C GLN A 470 -48.91 -41.15 96.49
N LEU A 471 -48.51 -39.88 96.51
CA LEU A 471 -48.38 -39.08 97.74
C LEU A 471 -49.73 -38.91 98.46
N GLY A 472 -50.83 -38.71 97.71
CA GLY A 472 -52.19 -38.70 98.27
C GLY A 472 -52.62 -40.03 98.88
N ALA A 473 -52.26 -41.16 98.28
CA ALA A 473 -52.51 -42.50 98.82
C ALA A 473 -51.68 -42.79 100.08
N SER A 474 -50.43 -42.29 100.14
CA SER A 474 -49.57 -42.41 101.33
C SER A 474 -50.15 -41.70 102.56
N HIS A 475 -50.82 -40.56 102.39
CA HIS A 475 -51.48 -39.87 103.50
C HIS A 475 -52.68 -40.64 104.07
N LYS A 476 -53.40 -41.42 103.25
CA LYS A 476 -54.52 -42.26 103.72
C LYS A 476 -54.02 -43.44 104.58
N THR A 477 -52.96 -44.12 104.13
CA THR A 477 -52.36 -45.24 104.89
C THR A 477 -51.74 -44.79 106.22
N ILE A 478 -51.17 -43.58 106.30
CA ILE A 478 -50.71 -42.99 107.57
C ILE A 478 -51.89 -42.83 108.56
N HIS A 479 -53.05 -42.35 108.09
CA HIS A 479 -54.21 -42.10 108.95
C HIS A 479 -54.90 -43.38 109.46
N GLU A 480 -54.82 -44.47 108.70
CA GLU A 480 -55.31 -45.79 109.12
C GLU A 480 -54.41 -46.42 110.22
N LEU A 481 -53.09 -46.21 110.14
CA LEU A 481 -52.13 -46.70 111.15
C LEU A 481 -52.31 -46.07 112.53
N GLU A 482 -52.64 -44.78 112.61
CA GLU A 482 -52.95 -44.11 113.89
C GLU A 482 -54.24 -44.65 114.56
N LYS A 483 -55.17 -45.18 113.77
CA LYS A 483 -56.44 -45.75 114.25
C LYS A 483 -56.21 -47.14 114.86
N VAL A 484 -55.50 -48.03 114.15
CA VAL A 484 -55.19 -49.40 114.61
C VAL A 484 -54.43 -49.38 115.95
N ARG A 485 -53.48 -48.44 116.12
CA ARG A 485 -52.72 -48.27 117.37
C ARG A 485 -53.60 -48.15 118.62
N LYS A 486 -54.80 -47.56 118.52
CA LYS A 486 -55.69 -47.35 119.68
C LYS A 486 -56.60 -48.54 120.00
N GLN A 487 -56.67 -49.56 119.15
CA GLN A 487 -57.46 -50.78 119.42
C GLN A 487 -56.61 -51.85 120.13
N LEU A 488 -55.34 -51.99 119.74
CA LEU A 488 -54.41 -53.02 120.26
C LEU A 488 -54.08 -52.88 121.77
N ASP A 489 -54.24 -51.70 122.37
CA ASP A 489 -54.08 -51.51 123.82
C ASP A 489 -55.28 -52.06 124.64
N ALA A 490 -56.44 -52.29 124.02
CA ALA A 490 -57.64 -52.83 124.70
C ALA A 490 -57.67 -54.37 124.67
N GLU A 491 -57.45 -54.96 123.49
CA GLU A 491 -57.54 -56.41 123.22
C GLU A 491 -56.61 -57.26 124.11
N LYS A 492 -55.57 -56.64 124.69
CA LYS A 492 -54.64 -57.23 125.64
C LYS A 492 -55.28 -57.69 126.96
N LEU A 493 -56.40 -57.09 127.39
CA LEU A 493 -57.04 -57.43 128.67
C LEU A 493 -58.02 -58.61 128.56
N ASP A 494 -58.74 -58.74 127.44
CA ASP A 494 -59.79 -59.75 127.28
C ASP A 494 -59.23 -61.16 127.04
N LEU A 495 -58.04 -61.26 126.42
CA LEU A 495 -57.35 -62.53 126.15
C LEU A 495 -56.99 -63.36 127.40
N GLN A 496 -57.08 -62.78 128.60
CA GLN A 496 -56.85 -63.51 129.85
C GLN A 496 -58.09 -64.28 130.35
N ALA A 497 -59.30 -63.98 129.85
CA ALA A 497 -60.53 -64.66 130.23
C ALA A 497 -60.88 -65.87 129.34
N ALA A 498 -60.56 -65.79 128.03
CA ALA A 498 -60.99 -66.76 127.02
C ALA A 498 -60.40 -68.19 127.17
N LEU A 499 -59.44 -68.41 128.08
CA LEU A 499 -58.83 -69.72 128.31
C LEU A 499 -59.76 -70.68 129.07
N GLU A 500 -60.61 -70.15 129.97
CA GLU A 500 -61.49 -70.96 130.83
C GLU A 500 -62.78 -71.41 130.11
N GLU A 501 -63.12 -70.80 128.97
CA GLU A 501 -64.33 -71.10 128.19
C GLU A 501 -64.11 -72.21 127.13
N ALA A 502 -62.84 -72.52 126.81
CA ALA A 502 -62.49 -73.50 125.78
C ALA A 502 -62.92 -74.93 126.13
N GLU A 503 -62.93 -75.31 127.41
CA GLU A 503 -63.28 -76.66 127.86
C GLU A 503 -64.78 -77.00 127.65
N ALA A 504 -65.65 -75.99 127.64
CA ALA A 504 -67.08 -76.16 127.37
C ALA A 504 -67.41 -76.34 125.87
N SER A 505 -66.47 -76.04 124.97
CA SER A 505 -66.73 -76.01 123.52
C SER A 505 -66.80 -77.39 122.86
N LEU A 506 -66.39 -78.47 123.53
CA LEU A 506 -66.34 -79.81 122.94
C LEU A 506 -67.73 -80.40 122.68
N GLU A 507 -68.71 -80.16 123.56
CA GLU A 507 -70.11 -80.62 123.38
C GLU A 507 -70.84 -79.89 122.24
N HIS A 508 -70.26 -78.79 121.72
CA HIS A 508 -70.87 -78.00 120.64
C HIS A 508 -70.57 -78.54 119.22
N GLU A 509 -69.53 -79.35 119.05
CA GLU A 509 -69.09 -79.82 117.72
C GLU A 509 -70.05 -80.84 117.09
N GLU A 510 -70.67 -81.72 117.88
CA GLU A 510 -71.63 -82.71 117.37
C GLU A 510 -72.82 -82.05 116.66
N GLY A 511 -73.21 -80.85 117.12
CA GLY A 511 -74.26 -80.03 116.51
C GLY A 511 -73.86 -79.28 115.23
N LYS A 512 -72.62 -79.41 114.74
CA LYS A 512 -72.17 -78.77 113.48
C LYS A 512 -72.29 -79.70 112.27
N ILE A 513 -72.12 -81.01 112.46
CA ILE A 513 -72.13 -82.01 111.38
C ILE A 513 -73.45 -82.02 110.59
N LEU A 514 -74.60 -81.83 111.25
CA LEU A 514 -75.91 -81.74 110.58
C LEU A 514 -76.07 -80.47 109.71
N ARG A 515 -75.39 -79.37 110.03
CA ARG A 515 -75.51 -78.11 109.28
C ARG A 515 -74.72 -78.15 107.97
N ALA A 516 -73.51 -78.68 108.01
CA ALA A 516 -72.66 -78.87 106.83
C ALA A 516 -73.33 -79.69 105.70
N GLN A 517 -74.20 -80.65 106.04
CA GLN A 517 -74.94 -81.45 105.05
C GLN A 517 -76.02 -80.64 104.29
N LEU A 518 -76.58 -79.58 104.88
CA LEU A 518 -77.52 -78.70 104.19
C LEU A 518 -76.79 -77.68 103.31
N GLU A 519 -75.73 -77.09 103.85
CA GLU A 519 -74.87 -76.12 103.14
C GLU A 519 -74.27 -76.71 101.86
N PHE A 520 -73.80 -77.97 101.90
CA PHE A 520 -73.28 -78.68 100.72
C PHE A 520 -74.27 -78.76 99.56
N ASN A 521 -75.56 -79.01 99.85
CA ASN A 521 -76.60 -79.12 98.82
C ASN A 521 -76.95 -77.75 98.20
N GLN A 522 -76.90 -76.68 98.99
CA GLN A 522 -77.12 -75.32 98.48
C GLN A 522 -75.95 -74.85 97.61
N VAL A 523 -74.70 -75.09 98.04
CA VAL A 523 -73.48 -74.78 97.26
C VAL A 523 -73.50 -75.48 95.89
N LYS A 524 -73.98 -76.72 95.80
CA LYS A 524 -74.09 -77.45 94.53
C LYS A 524 -75.00 -76.73 93.53
N ALA A 525 -76.16 -76.24 93.96
CA ALA A 525 -77.11 -75.54 93.08
C ALA A 525 -76.55 -74.20 92.56
N ASP A 526 -75.80 -73.48 93.39
CA ASP A 526 -75.15 -72.23 92.96
C ASP A 526 -73.95 -72.46 92.02
N TYR A 527 -73.27 -73.61 92.11
CA TYR A 527 -72.27 -74.02 91.12
C TYR A 527 -72.92 -74.35 89.76
N GLU A 528 -74.04 -75.08 89.75
CA GLU A 528 -74.77 -75.42 88.52
C GLU A 528 -75.27 -74.16 87.78
N ARG A 529 -75.75 -73.14 88.51
CA ARG A 529 -76.11 -71.83 87.91
C ARG A 529 -74.91 -71.09 87.31
N LYS A 530 -73.81 -70.96 88.07
CA LYS A 530 -72.59 -70.27 87.61
C LYS A 530 -71.93 -70.92 86.39
N LEU A 531 -72.10 -72.23 86.22
CA LEU A 531 -71.57 -72.95 85.07
C LEU A 531 -72.33 -72.58 83.79
N ALA A 532 -73.67 -72.50 83.85
CA ALA A 532 -74.49 -72.03 82.74
C ALA A 532 -74.19 -70.56 82.35
N GLU A 533 -74.02 -69.67 83.35
CA GLU A 533 -73.61 -68.27 83.12
C GLU A 533 -72.27 -68.19 82.36
N LYS A 534 -71.32 -69.09 82.66
CA LYS A 534 -70.02 -69.15 81.97
C LYS A 534 -70.10 -69.76 80.57
N ASP A 535 -71.00 -70.69 80.31
CA ASP A 535 -71.24 -71.20 78.95
C ASP A 535 -71.84 -70.11 78.03
N GLU A 536 -72.74 -69.26 78.54
CA GLU A 536 -73.27 -68.12 77.78
C GLU A 536 -72.20 -67.04 77.52
N GLU A 537 -71.35 -66.71 78.50
CA GLU A 537 -70.18 -65.84 78.30
C GLU A 537 -69.25 -66.38 77.20
N MET A 538 -68.95 -67.69 77.21
CA MET A 538 -68.10 -68.32 76.19
C MET A 538 -68.72 -68.29 74.79
N GLU A 539 -70.03 -68.53 74.65
CA GLU A 539 -70.71 -68.40 73.35
C GLU A 539 -70.70 -66.95 72.83
N GLN A 540 -70.90 -65.97 73.70
CA GLN A 540 -70.83 -64.56 73.31
C GLN A 540 -69.39 -64.15 72.92
N ALA A 541 -68.37 -64.67 73.62
CA ALA A 541 -66.97 -64.47 73.25
C ALA A 541 -66.66 -65.07 71.86
N LYS A 542 -67.07 -66.31 71.58
CA LYS A 542 -66.90 -66.94 70.25
C LYS A 542 -67.51 -66.09 69.12
N ARG A 543 -68.73 -65.57 69.32
CA ARG A 543 -69.42 -64.72 68.33
C ARG A 543 -68.68 -63.41 68.07
N ASN A 544 -68.09 -62.82 69.10
CA ASN A 544 -67.28 -61.61 68.95
C ASN A 544 -65.94 -61.91 68.24
N HIS A 545 -65.26 -63.01 68.59
CA HIS A 545 -64.04 -63.42 67.89
C HIS A 545 -64.28 -63.76 66.41
N LEU A 546 -65.40 -64.41 66.06
CA LEU A 546 -65.76 -64.70 64.68
C LEU A 546 -65.92 -63.42 63.84
N ARG A 547 -66.61 -62.40 64.38
CA ARG A 547 -66.74 -61.07 63.74
C ARG A 547 -65.40 -60.38 63.52
N VAL A 548 -64.45 -60.53 64.45
CA VAL A 548 -63.08 -60.01 64.30
C VAL A 548 -62.34 -60.74 63.19
N VAL A 549 -62.49 -62.06 63.07
CA VAL A 549 -61.91 -62.86 61.96
C VAL A 549 -62.49 -62.43 60.61
N ASP A 550 -63.82 -62.27 60.48
CA ASP A 550 -64.46 -61.80 59.25
C ASP A 550 -63.99 -60.39 58.84
N SER A 551 -63.80 -59.50 59.83
CA SER A 551 -63.27 -58.15 59.62
C SER A 551 -61.81 -58.16 59.16
N LEU A 552 -60.95 -59.00 59.76
CA LEU A 552 -59.57 -59.18 59.35
C LEU A 552 -59.44 -59.81 57.96
N GLN A 553 -60.28 -60.80 57.63
CA GLN A 553 -60.34 -61.40 56.30
C GLN A 553 -60.73 -60.36 55.24
N THR A 554 -61.73 -59.51 55.54
CA THR A 554 -62.13 -58.41 54.65
C THR A 554 -60.98 -57.41 54.41
N SER A 555 -60.19 -57.10 55.45
CA SER A 555 -59.01 -56.25 55.34
C SER A 555 -57.91 -56.89 54.48
N LEU A 556 -57.65 -58.19 54.67
CA LEU A 556 -56.66 -58.96 53.91
C LEU A 556 -57.01 -59.06 52.41
N ASP A 557 -58.30 -59.22 52.08
CA ASP A 557 -58.77 -59.22 50.70
C ASP A 557 -58.66 -57.83 50.04
N ALA A 558 -58.85 -56.75 50.80
CA ALA A 558 -58.65 -55.38 50.32
C ALA A 558 -57.16 -55.07 50.07
N GLU A 559 -56.29 -55.43 51.01
CA GLU A 559 -54.83 -55.30 50.87
C GLU A 559 -54.31 -56.12 49.68
N THR A 560 -54.82 -57.34 49.51
CA THR A 560 -54.49 -58.21 48.36
C THR A 560 -54.88 -57.58 47.02
N ARG A 561 -56.01 -56.85 46.94
CA ARG A 561 -56.39 -56.10 45.73
C ARG A 561 -55.43 -54.93 45.47
N SER A 562 -55.19 -54.09 46.49
CA SER A 562 -54.27 -52.95 46.41
C SER A 562 -52.86 -53.37 45.97
N ARG A 563 -52.33 -54.47 46.55
CA ARG A 563 -51.04 -55.06 46.16
C ARG A 563 -51.01 -55.49 44.70
N ASN A 564 -52.09 -56.09 44.18
CA ASN A 564 -52.18 -56.50 42.78
C ASN A 564 -52.28 -55.31 41.81
N GLU A 565 -52.91 -54.21 42.22
CA GLU A 565 -52.95 -52.97 41.46
C GLU A 565 -51.58 -52.28 41.44
N ALA A 566 -50.89 -52.20 42.59
CA ALA A 566 -49.50 -51.72 42.67
C ALA A 566 -48.55 -52.54 41.79
N LEU A 567 -48.70 -53.88 41.75
CA LEU A 567 -47.92 -54.74 40.86
C LEU A 567 -48.21 -54.52 39.37
N ARG A 568 -49.46 -54.16 39.00
CA ARG A 568 -49.80 -53.76 37.63
C ARG A 568 -49.19 -52.40 37.28
N LEU A 569 -49.30 -51.42 38.19
CA LEU A 569 -48.73 -50.09 37.99
C LEU A 569 -47.21 -50.16 37.83
N LYS A 570 -46.53 -50.92 38.70
CA LYS A 570 -45.09 -51.20 38.61
C LYS A 570 -44.71 -51.79 37.25
N LYS A 571 -45.39 -52.87 36.81
CA LYS A 571 -45.10 -53.48 35.50
C LYS A 571 -45.34 -52.54 34.32
N LYS A 572 -46.29 -51.60 34.44
CA LYS A 572 -46.46 -50.56 33.44
C LYS A 572 -45.28 -49.58 33.46
N MET A 573 -44.88 -49.09 34.64
CA MET A 573 -43.73 -48.19 34.78
C MET A 573 -42.41 -48.84 34.32
N GLU A 574 -42.22 -50.15 34.52
CA GLU A 574 -41.08 -50.92 33.99
C GLU A 574 -41.10 -51.00 32.45
N GLY A 575 -42.29 -51.04 31.83
CA GLY A 575 -42.46 -50.96 30.38
C GLY A 575 -42.23 -49.56 29.83
N ASP A 576 -42.90 -48.55 30.43
CA ASP A 576 -42.75 -47.14 30.09
C ASP A 576 -41.28 -46.69 30.22
N LEU A 577 -40.53 -47.21 31.21
CA LEU A 577 -39.08 -47.00 31.38
C LEU A 577 -38.25 -47.63 30.24
N ASN A 578 -38.50 -48.90 29.90
CA ASN A 578 -37.80 -49.57 28.79
C ASN A 578 -37.99 -48.84 27.46
N GLU A 579 -39.19 -48.33 27.17
CA GLU A 579 -39.42 -47.53 25.96
C GLU A 579 -38.63 -46.21 25.98
N MET A 580 -38.53 -45.55 27.13
CA MET A 580 -37.72 -44.34 27.30
C MET A 580 -36.21 -44.63 27.17
N GLU A 581 -35.71 -45.75 27.69
CA GLU A 581 -34.31 -46.17 27.50
C GLU A 581 -33.99 -46.47 26.03
N ILE A 582 -34.91 -47.12 25.30
CA ILE A 582 -34.78 -47.36 23.86
C ILE A 582 -34.77 -46.04 23.08
N GLN A 583 -35.66 -45.11 23.40
CA GLN A 583 -35.69 -43.77 22.78
C GLN A 583 -34.43 -42.96 23.08
N LEU A 584 -33.93 -42.98 24.32
CA LEU A 584 -32.68 -42.33 24.73
C LEU A 584 -31.47 -42.94 24.01
N SER A 585 -31.42 -44.26 23.87
CA SER A 585 -30.38 -44.97 23.11
C SER A 585 -30.39 -44.57 21.62
N HIS A 586 -31.58 -44.47 21.02
CA HIS A 586 -31.74 -44.01 19.64
C HIS A 586 -31.32 -42.54 19.46
N ALA A 587 -31.73 -41.65 20.37
CA ALA A 587 -31.35 -40.24 20.37
C ALA A 587 -29.83 -40.05 20.53
N ASN A 588 -29.19 -40.79 21.44
CA ASN A 588 -27.74 -40.79 21.62
C ASN A 588 -26.99 -41.29 20.38
N ARG A 589 -27.52 -42.31 19.69
CA ARG A 589 -26.96 -42.77 18.41
C ARG A 589 -27.06 -41.68 17.34
N LEU A 590 -28.22 -41.04 17.18
CA LEU A 590 -28.40 -39.94 16.22
C LEU A 590 -27.49 -38.75 16.53
N ALA A 591 -27.30 -38.41 17.80
CA ALA A 591 -26.35 -37.38 18.23
C ALA A 591 -24.90 -37.73 17.86
N ALA A 592 -24.48 -39.00 18.05
CA ALA A 592 -23.15 -39.46 17.65
C ALA A 592 -22.95 -39.46 16.12
N GLU A 593 -23.98 -39.83 15.34
CA GLU A 593 -23.95 -39.76 13.87
C GLU A 593 -23.89 -38.29 13.38
N ALA A 594 -24.66 -37.39 13.98
CA ALA A 594 -24.60 -35.96 13.70
C ALA A 594 -23.23 -35.34 14.08
N GLN A 595 -22.65 -35.72 15.22
CA GLN A 595 -21.33 -35.24 15.63
C GLN A 595 -20.21 -35.79 14.72
N LYS A 596 -20.39 -36.97 14.11
CA LYS A 596 -19.52 -37.51 13.06
C LYS A 596 -19.67 -36.74 11.75
N GLN A 597 -20.89 -36.39 11.34
CA GLN A 597 -21.16 -35.51 10.20
C GLN A 597 -20.47 -34.15 10.37
N VAL A 598 -20.60 -33.51 11.55
CA VAL A 598 -19.93 -32.23 11.85
C VAL A 598 -18.41 -32.32 11.69
N LYS A 599 -17.77 -33.40 12.16
CA LYS A 599 -16.32 -33.61 11.98
C LYS A 599 -15.91 -33.77 10.51
N ILE A 600 -16.73 -34.44 9.69
CA ILE A 600 -16.50 -34.57 8.24
C ILE A 600 -16.63 -33.21 7.55
N LEU A 601 -17.66 -32.43 7.89
CA LEU A 601 -17.86 -31.08 7.36
C LEU A 601 -16.74 -30.11 7.77
N GLN A 602 -16.23 -30.23 9.00
CA GLN A 602 -15.05 -29.48 9.46
C GLN A 602 -13.76 -29.87 8.71
N GLY A 603 -13.60 -31.14 8.35
CA GLY A 603 -12.52 -31.60 7.47
C GLY A 603 -12.63 -30.96 6.08
N ASN A 604 -13.78 -31.13 5.43
CA ASN A 604 -14.04 -30.57 4.09
C ASN A 604 -13.87 -29.03 4.05
N LEU A 605 -14.28 -28.32 5.11
CA LEU A 605 -14.06 -26.87 5.24
C LEU A 605 -12.58 -26.53 5.31
N LYS A 606 -11.79 -27.27 6.09
CA LYS A 606 -10.35 -27.05 6.20
C LYS A 606 -9.62 -27.37 4.88
N ASP A 607 -10.01 -28.44 4.19
CA ASP A 607 -9.40 -28.83 2.93
C ASP A 607 -9.73 -27.80 1.82
N THR A 608 -10.94 -27.24 1.82
CA THR A 608 -11.31 -26.14 0.89
C THR A 608 -10.69 -24.80 1.27
N GLN A 609 -10.41 -24.52 2.55
CA GLN A 609 -9.59 -23.37 2.95
C GLN A 609 -8.14 -23.51 2.47
N LEU A 610 -7.52 -24.69 2.61
CA LEU A 610 -6.17 -24.94 2.08
C LEU A 610 -6.10 -24.77 0.55
N GLN A 611 -7.10 -25.28 -0.18
CA GLN A 611 -7.22 -25.06 -1.62
C GLN A 611 -7.38 -23.56 -1.97
N LEU A 612 -8.11 -22.79 -1.17
CA LEU A 612 -8.25 -21.35 -1.35
C LEU A 612 -6.91 -20.62 -1.10
N ASP A 613 -6.19 -20.96 -0.02
CA ASP A 613 -4.90 -20.37 0.32
C ASP A 613 -3.85 -20.64 -0.77
N ASP A 614 -3.81 -21.86 -1.31
CA ASP A 614 -2.92 -22.23 -2.43
C ASP A 614 -3.29 -21.51 -3.74
N ILE A 615 -4.59 -21.31 -4.02
CA ILE A 615 -5.06 -20.51 -5.16
C ILE A 615 -4.71 -19.02 -4.98
N VAL A 616 -4.80 -18.48 -3.76
CA VAL A 616 -4.40 -17.10 -3.45
C VAL A 616 -2.90 -16.90 -3.68
N ARG A 617 -2.05 -17.82 -3.17
CA ARG A 617 -0.60 -17.78 -3.42
C ARG A 617 -0.26 -17.84 -4.91
N ALA A 618 -0.85 -18.77 -5.65
CA ALA A 618 -0.63 -18.87 -7.09
C ALA A 618 -1.08 -17.60 -7.85
N ASN A 619 -2.10 -16.89 -7.34
CA ASN A 619 -2.55 -15.60 -7.88
C ASN A 619 -1.57 -14.45 -7.52
N GLU A 620 -0.94 -14.49 -6.36
CA GLU A 620 0.14 -13.57 -5.97
C GLU A 620 1.41 -13.80 -6.81
N ASP A 621 1.85 -15.06 -6.98
CA ASP A 621 2.93 -15.44 -7.88
C ASP A 621 2.66 -14.96 -9.32
N LEU A 622 1.43 -15.13 -9.83
CA LEU A 622 1.05 -14.66 -11.16
C LEU A 622 1.08 -13.13 -11.28
N LYS A 623 0.67 -12.38 -10.25
CA LYS A 623 0.77 -10.91 -10.23
C LYS A 623 2.22 -10.43 -10.22
N GLU A 624 3.10 -11.07 -9.46
CA GLU A 624 4.53 -10.71 -9.48
C GLU A 624 5.16 -11.03 -10.84
N ASN A 625 4.84 -12.17 -11.44
CA ASN A 625 5.25 -12.49 -12.81
C ASN A 625 4.73 -11.47 -13.84
N ILE A 626 3.48 -11.02 -13.74
CA ILE A 626 2.94 -9.94 -14.58
C ILE A 626 3.75 -8.65 -14.40
N ALA A 627 4.00 -8.22 -13.15
CA ALA A 627 4.79 -7.01 -12.87
C ALA A 627 6.25 -7.10 -13.39
N ILE A 628 6.85 -8.30 -13.38
CA ILE A 628 8.17 -8.55 -13.98
C ILE A 628 8.09 -8.42 -15.52
N VAL A 629 7.07 -8.99 -16.14
CA VAL A 629 6.84 -8.90 -17.60
C VAL A 629 6.55 -7.46 -18.03
N GLU A 630 5.76 -6.71 -17.28
CA GLU A 630 5.47 -5.28 -17.54
C GLU A 630 6.75 -4.43 -17.47
N ARG A 631 7.58 -4.59 -16.42
CA ARG A 631 8.88 -3.91 -16.34
C ARG A 631 9.78 -4.25 -17.53
N ARG A 632 9.79 -5.51 -17.96
CA ARG A 632 10.59 -5.97 -19.11
C ARG A 632 10.05 -5.42 -20.43
N ASN A 633 8.74 -5.30 -20.59
CA ASN A 633 8.10 -4.69 -21.75
C ASN A 633 8.42 -3.19 -21.83
N ASN A 634 8.33 -2.47 -20.71
CA ASN A 634 8.68 -1.05 -20.64
C ASN A 634 10.17 -0.80 -20.98
N LEU A 635 11.08 -1.68 -20.53
CA LEU A 635 12.50 -1.62 -20.92
C LEU A 635 12.68 -1.86 -22.43
N LEU A 636 12.09 -2.94 -22.98
CA LEU A 636 12.15 -3.23 -24.41
C LEU A 636 11.54 -2.11 -25.27
N GLN A 637 10.49 -1.43 -24.79
CA GLN A 637 9.90 -0.29 -25.48
C GLN A 637 10.82 0.94 -25.46
N ALA A 638 11.48 1.23 -24.33
CA ALA A 638 12.48 2.29 -24.25
C ALA A 638 13.69 2.02 -25.18
N GLU A 639 14.19 0.77 -25.22
CA GLU A 639 15.22 0.34 -26.18
C GLU A 639 14.76 0.55 -27.63
N LEU A 640 13.48 0.26 -27.94
CA LEU A 640 12.89 0.47 -29.26
C LEU A 640 12.79 1.97 -29.64
N GLU A 641 12.49 2.83 -28.67
CA GLU A 641 12.42 4.29 -28.87
C GLU A 641 13.81 4.91 -29.03
N GLU A 642 14.81 4.45 -28.27
CA GLU A 642 16.22 4.84 -28.45
C GLU A 642 16.78 4.39 -29.80
N LEU A 643 16.54 3.13 -30.20
CA LEU A 643 16.94 2.62 -31.52
C LEU A 643 16.26 3.39 -32.67
N ARG A 644 14.99 3.80 -32.52
CA ARG A 644 14.32 4.68 -33.50
C ARG A 644 14.99 6.05 -33.59
N ALA A 645 15.34 6.66 -32.47
CA ALA A 645 16.04 7.94 -32.44
C ALA A 645 17.43 7.86 -33.14
N VAL A 646 18.17 6.77 -32.92
CA VAL A 646 19.45 6.50 -33.61
C VAL A 646 19.25 6.28 -35.11
N VAL A 647 18.19 5.57 -35.53
CA VAL A 647 17.84 5.40 -36.95
C VAL A 647 17.49 6.75 -37.60
N GLU A 648 16.68 7.59 -36.96
CA GLU A 648 16.41 8.94 -37.47
C GLU A 648 17.67 9.82 -37.55
N GLN A 649 18.55 9.75 -36.54
CA GLN A 649 19.80 10.50 -36.53
C GLN A 649 20.75 10.04 -37.66
N THR A 650 20.86 8.74 -37.89
CA THR A 650 21.68 8.19 -38.98
C THR A 650 21.10 8.45 -40.36
N GLU A 651 19.77 8.47 -40.52
CA GLU A 651 19.11 8.93 -41.74
C GLU A 651 19.37 10.42 -42.03
N ARG A 652 19.33 11.28 -41.01
CA ARG A 652 19.67 12.72 -41.15
C ARG A 652 21.14 12.91 -41.54
N ALA A 653 22.05 12.15 -40.91
CA ALA A 653 23.48 12.15 -41.24
C ALA A 653 23.74 11.63 -42.67
N ARG A 654 23.05 10.58 -43.11
CA ARG A 654 23.11 10.07 -44.49
C ARG A 654 22.68 11.14 -45.49
N LYS A 655 21.54 11.82 -45.25
CA LYS A 655 21.04 12.88 -46.15
C LYS A 655 22.01 14.06 -46.26
N LEU A 656 22.70 14.43 -45.17
CA LEU A 656 23.76 15.43 -45.20
C LEU A 656 24.96 14.97 -46.03
N ALA A 657 25.46 13.74 -45.82
CA ALA A 657 26.58 13.21 -46.60
C ALA A 657 26.23 13.00 -48.10
N GLU A 658 24.99 12.65 -48.41
CA GLU A 658 24.47 12.59 -49.79
C GLU A 658 24.41 13.99 -50.43
N GLN A 659 24.04 15.03 -49.68
CA GLN A 659 24.08 16.40 -50.15
C GLN A 659 25.52 16.92 -50.35
N GLU A 660 26.44 16.68 -49.40
CA GLU A 660 27.87 17.00 -49.55
C GLU A 660 28.48 16.29 -50.78
N LEU A 661 28.08 15.05 -51.06
CA LEU A 661 28.49 14.31 -52.25
C LEU A 661 27.93 14.92 -53.55
N ILE A 662 26.71 15.44 -53.54
CA ILE A 662 26.13 16.18 -54.68
C ILE A 662 26.90 17.48 -54.90
N GLU A 663 27.09 18.31 -53.87
CA GLU A 663 27.83 19.58 -53.95
C GLU A 663 29.30 19.36 -54.41
N ALA A 664 29.95 18.29 -53.94
CA ALA A 664 31.27 17.89 -54.42
C ALA A 664 31.25 17.42 -55.89
N SER A 665 30.21 16.69 -56.31
CA SER A 665 30.05 16.22 -57.69
C SER A 665 29.79 17.38 -58.66
N GLU A 666 28.94 18.34 -58.30
CA GLU A 666 28.70 19.57 -59.05
C GLU A 666 29.99 20.40 -59.16
N ARG A 667 30.75 20.52 -58.06
CA ARG A 667 32.07 21.19 -58.07
C ARG A 667 33.08 20.48 -58.98
N VAL A 668 33.07 19.15 -59.03
CA VAL A 668 33.91 18.38 -59.98
C VAL A 668 33.46 18.59 -61.43
N GLN A 669 32.15 18.64 -61.71
CA GLN A 669 31.64 18.96 -63.05
C GLN A 669 31.98 20.40 -63.48
N LEU A 670 31.90 21.37 -62.56
CA LEU A 670 32.33 22.75 -62.80
C LEU A 670 33.82 22.82 -63.11
N LEU A 671 34.67 22.17 -62.32
CA LEU A 671 36.11 22.10 -62.58
C LEU A 671 36.43 21.35 -63.89
N HIS A 672 35.67 20.31 -64.24
CA HIS A 672 35.84 19.57 -65.50
C HIS A 672 35.46 20.44 -66.72
N SER A 673 34.37 21.21 -66.65
CA SER A 673 33.98 22.12 -67.73
C SER A 673 34.95 23.30 -67.86
N GLN A 674 35.45 23.86 -66.75
CA GLN A 674 36.52 24.87 -66.75
C GLN A 674 37.82 24.32 -67.35
N ASN A 675 38.26 23.13 -66.95
CA ASN A 675 39.46 22.50 -67.50
C ASN A 675 39.31 22.18 -69.00
N THR A 676 38.13 21.72 -69.43
CA THR A 676 37.82 21.52 -70.86
C THR A 676 37.87 22.83 -71.65
N SER A 677 37.37 23.93 -71.07
CA SER A 677 37.48 25.27 -71.65
C SER A 677 38.94 25.74 -71.77
N LEU A 678 39.75 25.53 -70.72
CA LEU A 678 41.18 25.84 -70.72
C LEU A 678 41.97 24.97 -71.72
N ILE A 679 41.62 23.70 -71.88
CA ILE A 679 42.20 22.81 -72.91
C ILE A 679 41.86 23.30 -74.32
N ASN A 680 40.64 23.78 -74.56
CA ASN A 680 40.24 24.34 -75.84
C ASN A 680 40.90 25.70 -76.12
N GLN A 681 41.06 26.55 -75.10
CA GLN A 681 41.87 27.77 -75.20
C GLN A 681 43.34 27.43 -75.50
N LYS A 682 43.94 26.47 -74.78
CA LYS A 682 45.31 26.01 -75.02
C LYS A 682 45.49 25.53 -76.47
N LYS A 683 44.61 24.65 -76.96
CA LYS A 683 44.63 24.17 -78.35
C LYS A 683 44.53 25.31 -79.36
N LYS A 684 43.75 26.36 -79.07
CA LYS A 684 43.72 27.55 -79.91
C LYS A 684 45.07 28.28 -79.88
N MET A 685 45.63 28.55 -78.70
CA MET A 685 46.94 29.21 -78.59
C MET A 685 48.06 28.37 -79.24
N GLU A 686 47.98 27.03 -79.19
CA GLU A 686 48.89 26.12 -79.90
C GLU A 686 48.75 26.23 -81.42
N ALA A 687 47.54 26.41 -81.95
CA ALA A 687 47.30 26.67 -83.37
C ALA A 687 47.73 28.09 -83.79
N ASP A 688 47.44 29.11 -82.98
CA ASP A 688 47.87 30.50 -83.19
C ASP A 688 49.42 30.58 -83.19
N ILE A 689 50.11 29.81 -82.33
CA ILE A 689 51.58 29.68 -82.34
C ILE A 689 52.08 28.96 -83.60
N ALA A 690 51.43 27.88 -84.03
CA ALA A 690 51.82 27.16 -85.25
C ALA A 690 51.68 28.04 -86.50
N GLN A 691 50.63 28.88 -86.57
CA GLN A 691 50.47 29.86 -87.64
C GLN A 691 51.61 30.91 -87.63
N LEU A 692 51.93 31.46 -86.45
CA LEU A 692 53.05 32.39 -86.30
C LEU A 692 54.41 31.76 -86.64
N GLN A 693 54.58 30.45 -86.44
CA GLN A 693 55.78 29.73 -86.89
C GLN A 693 55.87 29.70 -88.42
N THR A 694 54.78 29.39 -89.14
CA THR A 694 54.78 29.49 -90.62
C THR A 694 55.00 30.92 -91.12
N GLU A 695 54.41 31.94 -90.49
CA GLU A 695 54.64 33.36 -90.86
C GLU A 695 56.12 33.78 -90.67
N VAL A 696 56.80 33.22 -89.66
CA VAL A 696 58.25 33.41 -89.45
C VAL A 696 59.09 32.64 -90.47
N GLU A 697 58.72 31.40 -90.81
CA GLU A 697 59.41 30.60 -91.85
C GLU A 697 59.30 31.25 -93.24
N GLU A 698 58.13 31.79 -93.58
CA GLU A 698 57.92 32.57 -94.80
C GLU A 698 58.79 33.83 -94.82
N ALA A 699 58.83 34.60 -93.74
CA ALA A 699 59.69 35.80 -93.63
C ALA A 699 61.19 35.47 -93.71
N VAL A 700 61.62 34.33 -93.17
CA VAL A 700 63.01 33.83 -93.31
C VAL A 700 63.31 33.44 -94.77
N GLN A 701 62.37 32.79 -95.45
CA GLN A 701 62.51 32.44 -96.87
C GLN A 701 62.54 33.69 -97.76
N GLU A 702 61.73 34.71 -97.49
CA GLU A 702 61.81 36.02 -98.17
C GLU A 702 63.15 36.70 -97.95
N CYS A 703 63.68 36.67 -96.73
CA CYS A 703 65.01 37.21 -96.41
C CYS A 703 66.11 36.50 -97.21
N HIS A 704 66.07 35.16 -97.31
CA HIS A 704 67.06 34.40 -98.07
C HIS A 704 66.94 34.65 -99.59
N ASN A 705 65.71 34.79 -100.10
CA ASN A 705 65.44 35.22 -101.48
C ASN A 705 65.95 36.66 -101.77
N ALA A 706 66.08 37.51 -100.76
CA ALA A 706 66.71 38.83 -100.87
C ALA A 706 68.26 38.73 -100.84
N GLU A 707 68.83 37.85 -100.01
CA GLU A 707 70.28 37.58 -100.00
C GLU A 707 70.79 37.05 -101.34
N GLU A 708 70.06 36.17 -102.02
CA GLU A 708 70.44 35.69 -103.36
C GLU A 708 70.50 36.83 -104.40
N LYS A 709 69.54 37.77 -104.33
CA LYS A 709 69.51 38.95 -105.21
C LYS A 709 70.69 39.88 -104.92
N ALA A 710 71.04 40.06 -103.65
CA ALA A 710 72.22 40.83 -103.25
C ALA A 710 73.53 40.15 -103.72
N LYS A 711 73.65 38.82 -103.59
CA LYS A 711 74.80 38.05 -104.07
C LYS A 711 75.01 38.19 -105.58
N LYS A 712 73.93 38.16 -106.38
CA LYS A 712 74.00 38.42 -107.83
C LYS A 712 74.46 39.84 -108.18
N ALA A 713 73.90 40.86 -107.51
CA ALA A 713 74.35 42.24 -107.71
C ALA A 713 75.84 42.45 -107.36
N ILE A 714 76.37 41.71 -106.38
CA ILE A 714 77.80 41.73 -106.02
C ILE A 714 78.66 41.07 -107.10
N THR A 715 78.23 39.95 -107.70
CA THR A 715 78.97 39.32 -108.80
C THR A 715 78.97 40.17 -110.08
N ASP A 716 77.86 40.83 -110.39
CA ASP A 716 77.74 41.71 -111.57
C ASP A 716 78.63 42.96 -111.41
N ALA A 717 78.70 43.52 -110.20
CA ALA A 717 79.61 44.62 -109.87
C ALA A 717 81.10 44.21 -109.95
N ALA A 718 81.43 42.97 -109.58
CA ALA A 718 82.79 42.45 -109.70
C ALA A 718 83.23 42.30 -111.17
N MET A 719 82.35 41.82 -112.05
CA MET A 719 82.62 41.75 -113.50
C MET A 719 82.91 43.13 -114.10
N MET A 720 82.06 44.13 -113.83
CA MET A 720 82.29 45.49 -114.36
C MET A 720 83.59 46.14 -113.84
N ALA A 721 84.04 45.80 -112.63
CA ALA A 721 85.34 46.27 -112.12
C ALA A 721 86.53 45.65 -112.88
N GLU A 722 86.39 44.41 -113.39
CA GLU A 722 87.44 43.72 -114.13
C GLU A 722 87.47 44.09 -115.63
N GLU A 723 86.32 44.48 -116.20
CA GLU A 723 86.25 45.12 -117.52
C GLU A 723 86.86 46.53 -117.50
N LEU A 724 86.53 47.37 -116.49
CA LEU A 724 87.10 48.71 -116.33
C LEU A 724 88.63 48.68 -116.20
N LYS A 725 89.18 47.63 -115.60
CA LYS A 725 90.63 47.45 -115.42
C LYS A 725 91.36 47.20 -116.74
N LYS A 726 90.79 46.41 -117.66
CA LYS A 726 91.36 46.18 -119.00
C LYS A 726 91.45 47.49 -119.79
N GLU A 727 90.47 48.37 -119.64
CA GLU A 727 90.43 49.64 -120.37
C GLU A 727 91.30 50.76 -119.75
N GLN A 728 91.78 50.55 -118.53
CA GLN A 728 92.86 51.38 -117.96
C GLN A 728 94.23 50.98 -118.52
N ASP A 729 94.50 49.68 -118.69
CA ASP A 729 95.78 49.19 -119.24
C ASP A 729 95.97 49.56 -120.72
N THR A 730 94.90 49.57 -121.53
CA THR A 730 94.94 50.04 -122.93
C THR A 730 95.24 51.53 -123.03
N SER A 731 94.57 52.35 -122.22
CA SER A 731 94.81 53.80 -122.11
C SER A 731 96.26 54.13 -121.69
N ALA A 732 96.77 53.41 -120.68
CA ALA A 732 98.13 53.57 -120.18
C ALA A 732 99.22 53.21 -121.19
N HIS A 733 98.90 52.50 -122.29
CA HIS A 733 99.84 52.28 -123.40
C HIS A 733 99.92 53.51 -124.34
N LEU A 734 98.81 54.20 -124.58
CA LEU A 734 98.74 55.34 -125.51
C LEU A 734 99.44 56.59 -124.94
N GLU A 735 99.30 56.86 -123.64
CA GLU A 735 100.02 57.97 -122.98
C GLU A 735 101.55 57.82 -123.04
N ARG A 736 102.06 56.58 -122.95
CA ARG A 736 103.50 56.29 -123.09
C ARG A 736 104.01 56.58 -124.51
N MET A 737 103.18 56.39 -125.53
CA MET A 737 103.56 56.68 -126.92
C MET A 737 103.58 58.20 -127.18
N LYS A 738 102.62 58.95 -126.63
CA LYS A 738 102.55 60.42 -126.73
C LYS A 738 103.77 61.12 -126.11
N LYS A 739 104.13 60.76 -124.87
CA LYS A 739 105.25 61.38 -124.13
C LYS A 739 106.60 61.31 -124.85
N ASN A 740 106.84 60.31 -125.69
CA ASN A 740 108.16 60.05 -126.26
C ASN A 740 108.61 61.02 -127.37
N MET A 741 107.70 61.71 -128.07
CA MET A 741 108.08 62.63 -129.17
C MET A 741 107.41 64.01 -129.15
N GLU A 742 106.65 64.33 -128.09
CA GLU A 742 106.63 65.70 -127.56
C GLU A 742 108.05 66.16 -127.13
N GLN A 743 108.96 65.20 -126.93
CA GLN A 743 110.39 65.39 -126.71
C GLN A 743 111.14 65.94 -127.95
N THR A 744 110.89 65.41 -129.16
CA THR A 744 111.67 65.74 -130.37
C THR A 744 111.25 67.04 -131.06
N ILE A 745 110.06 67.56 -130.74
CA ILE A 745 109.61 68.87 -131.23
C ILE A 745 110.35 70.01 -130.49
N LYS A 746 110.65 69.84 -129.19
CA LYS A 746 111.33 70.85 -128.36
C LYS A 746 112.76 71.15 -128.84
N ASP A 747 113.50 70.13 -129.27
CA ASP A 747 114.89 70.28 -129.77
C ASP A 747 114.97 71.02 -131.12
N LEU A 748 113.86 71.15 -131.86
CA LEU A 748 113.82 71.86 -133.14
C LEU A 748 113.37 73.33 -132.98
N GLN A 749 112.53 73.64 -131.99
CA GLN A 749 112.13 75.03 -131.71
C GLN A 749 113.31 75.85 -131.15
N LEU A 750 114.13 75.24 -130.29
CA LEU A 750 115.32 75.87 -129.70
C LEU A 750 116.41 76.28 -130.73
N ARG A 751 116.31 75.81 -131.98
CA ARG A 751 117.20 76.21 -133.10
C ARG A 751 116.64 77.33 -133.97
N LEU A 752 115.41 77.77 -133.74
CA LEU A 752 114.79 78.89 -134.47
C LEU A 752 114.96 80.21 -133.71
N ASP A 753 114.83 80.20 -132.38
CA ASP A 753 114.92 81.40 -131.54
C ASP A 753 116.33 82.05 -131.55
N GLU A 754 117.38 81.30 -131.90
CA GLU A 754 118.74 81.86 -132.09
C GLU A 754 118.89 82.63 -133.42
N ALA A 755 117.98 82.44 -134.39
CA ALA A 755 118.04 83.10 -135.69
C ALA A 755 117.48 84.55 -135.69
N GLU A 756 116.61 84.91 -134.74
CA GLU A 756 115.99 86.26 -134.67
C GLU A 756 116.83 87.29 -133.89
N GLN A 757 118.11 86.99 -133.63
CA GLN A 757 119.10 87.82 -132.90
C GLN A 757 119.15 89.32 -133.28
N LEU A 758 118.73 89.68 -134.49
CA LEU A 758 119.10 90.93 -135.16
C LEU A 758 117.98 92.00 -135.25
N ALA A 759 116.87 91.81 -134.53
CA ALA A 759 115.70 92.69 -134.61
C ALA A 759 115.50 93.72 -133.46
N LEU A 760 116.46 93.92 -132.52
CA LEU A 760 116.73 95.22 -131.84
C LEU A 760 117.91 95.20 -130.82
N LYS A 761 119.14 95.07 -131.34
CA LYS A 761 120.39 95.75 -130.89
C LYS A 761 120.49 96.22 -129.42
N GLY A 762 121.24 95.51 -128.56
CA GLY A 762 121.50 96.01 -127.19
C GLY A 762 122.60 95.33 -126.34
N GLY A 763 123.47 94.50 -126.92
CA GLY A 763 124.54 93.83 -126.15
C GLY A 763 125.54 94.81 -125.51
N LYS A 764 126.16 94.38 -124.39
CA LYS A 764 127.29 95.08 -123.71
C LYS A 764 127.01 96.47 -123.11
N LYS A 765 125.94 96.59 -122.31
CA LYS A 765 126.05 97.21 -120.97
C LYS A 765 125.74 96.20 -119.86
N GLN A 766 126.48 95.10 -119.95
CA GLN A 766 126.18 93.76 -119.44
C GLN A 766 126.48 93.55 -117.94
N LEU A 767 126.89 94.59 -117.20
CA LEU A 767 127.37 94.50 -115.81
C LEU A 767 126.63 95.40 -114.79
N GLN A 768 125.54 96.10 -115.15
CA GLN A 768 124.82 96.98 -114.18
C GLN A 768 123.33 96.70 -113.96
N LYS A 769 122.75 95.77 -114.71
CA LYS A 769 121.59 94.98 -114.24
C LYS A 769 121.84 93.48 -114.28
N LEU A 770 122.71 92.98 -115.17
CA LEU A 770 122.99 91.54 -115.20
C LEU A 770 124.03 91.08 -114.16
N GLU A 771 124.51 91.99 -113.30
CA GLU A 771 125.16 91.68 -112.01
C GLU A 771 124.34 92.17 -110.80
N ALA A 772 123.21 92.88 -111.03
CA ALA A 772 122.10 92.86 -110.06
C ALA A 772 121.36 91.51 -110.11
N ARG A 773 121.38 90.83 -111.27
CA ARG A 773 120.89 89.46 -111.53
C ARG A 773 121.57 88.35 -110.70
N VAL A 774 122.64 88.66 -109.96
CA VAL A 774 123.15 87.79 -108.89
C VAL A 774 122.38 88.09 -107.60
N ARG A 775 122.35 89.36 -107.17
CA ARG A 775 121.57 89.82 -106.00
C ARG A 775 120.09 89.51 -106.07
N GLU A 776 119.46 89.46 -107.26
CA GLU A 776 118.05 89.11 -107.39
C GLU A 776 117.80 87.60 -107.29
N LEU A 777 118.74 86.74 -107.71
CA LEU A 777 118.65 85.29 -107.46
C LEU A 777 119.06 84.91 -106.03
N GLU A 778 119.92 85.70 -105.38
CA GLU A 778 120.15 85.65 -103.93
C GLU A 778 118.88 86.09 -103.16
N ASN A 779 118.19 87.14 -103.62
CA ASN A 779 116.90 87.57 -103.07
C ASN A 779 115.78 86.55 -103.29
N GLU A 780 115.75 85.78 -104.38
CA GLU A 780 114.74 84.74 -104.59
C GLU A 780 114.88 83.60 -103.56
N LEU A 781 116.09 83.31 -103.08
CA LEU A 781 116.31 82.33 -102.01
C LEU A 781 115.94 82.89 -100.61
N GLU A 782 116.25 84.16 -100.31
CA GLU A 782 115.80 84.80 -99.06
C GLU A 782 114.28 85.09 -99.02
N ALA A 783 113.65 85.37 -100.17
CA ALA A 783 112.23 85.72 -100.24
C ALA A 783 111.32 84.52 -99.97
N GLU A 784 111.70 83.32 -100.43
CA GLU A 784 111.00 82.09 -100.04
C GLU A 784 111.11 81.83 -98.53
N GLN A 785 112.33 81.98 -97.97
CA GLN A 785 112.54 81.81 -96.52
C GLN A 785 111.77 82.85 -95.67
N LYS A 786 111.49 84.06 -96.20
CA LYS A 786 110.63 85.05 -95.54
C LYS A 786 109.13 84.83 -95.73
N ARG A 787 108.65 84.43 -96.92
CA ARG A 787 107.21 84.18 -97.14
C ARG A 787 106.69 82.99 -96.33
N ASN A 788 107.52 81.96 -96.15
CA ASN A 788 107.23 80.84 -95.25
C ASN A 788 107.03 81.31 -93.79
N ALA A 789 107.61 82.45 -93.38
CA ALA A 789 107.42 83.05 -92.05
C ALA A 789 106.21 84.02 -91.95
N GLU A 790 105.60 84.44 -93.06
CA GLU A 790 104.46 85.36 -93.08
C GLU A 790 103.11 84.67 -93.28
N SER A 791 103.04 83.60 -94.08
CA SER A 791 101.83 82.75 -94.18
C SER A 791 101.43 82.16 -92.81
N ILE A 792 102.42 81.84 -91.96
CA ILE A 792 102.23 81.38 -90.57
C ILE A 792 101.63 82.48 -89.65
N LYS A 793 101.71 83.76 -90.03
CA LYS A 793 101.11 84.89 -89.30
C LYS A 793 99.75 85.31 -89.85
N GLY A 794 99.48 85.12 -91.14
CA GLY A 794 98.19 85.43 -91.76
C GLY A 794 97.02 84.62 -91.19
N LEU A 795 97.23 83.31 -91.01
CA LEU A 795 96.20 82.37 -90.56
C LEU A 795 95.59 82.74 -89.18
N ARG A 796 96.38 83.36 -88.29
CA ARG A 796 96.01 83.71 -86.91
C ARG A 796 95.27 85.04 -86.75
N LYS A 797 94.82 85.67 -87.85
CA LYS A 797 94.08 86.95 -87.81
C LYS A 797 92.61 86.82 -88.22
N SER A 798 92.26 85.86 -89.07
CA SER A 798 90.89 85.66 -89.57
C SER A 798 89.93 85.09 -88.51
N GLU A 799 90.43 84.26 -87.59
CA GLU A 799 89.66 83.70 -86.44
C GLU A 799 89.06 84.76 -85.51
N ARG A 800 89.47 86.03 -85.62
CA ARG A 800 89.08 87.12 -84.71
C ARG A 800 88.36 88.27 -85.41
N ARG A 801 87.64 87.93 -86.48
CA ARG A 801 86.47 88.66 -86.96
C ARG A 801 85.30 87.66 -86.85
N VAL A 802 84.56 87.57 -85.73
CA VAL A 802 84.03 88.65 -84.84
C VAL A 802 83.35 89.72 -85.68
N LYS A 803 82.17 90.17 -85.25
CA LYS A 803 81.12 90.74 -86.13
C LYS A 803 80.53 89.60 -86.99
N GLU A 804 79.77 88.64 -86.40
CA GLU A 804 78.92 88.74 -85.17
C GLU A 804 77.88 89.88 -85.38
N LEU A 805 76.91 90.09 -84.47
CA LEU A 805 76.10 91.34 -84.48
C LEU A 805 75.38 91.71 -85.80
N SER A 806 74.75 90.75 -86.51
CA SER A 806 73.85 91.09 -87.64
C SER A 806 72.62 90.18 -87.71
N TYR A 807 72.74 88.93 -88.18
CA TYR A 807 71.56 88.05 -88.31
C TYR A 807 70.99 87.50 -86.98
N GLN A 808 71.59 87.91 -85.86
CA GLN A 808 71.13 87.64 -84.49
C GLN A 808 69.84 88.42 -84.12
N ALA A 809 69.30 89.26 -85.01
CA ALA A 809 68.33 90.31 -84.67
C ALA A 809 66.87 90.07 -85.11
N GLU A 810 66.58 89.15 -86.04
CA GLU A 810 65.28 89.16 -86.76
C GLU A 810 64.20 88.23 -86.19
N GLU A 811 64.47 86.94 -85.93
CA GLU A 811 63.40 85.99 -85.55
C GLU A 811 62.93 86.18 -84.09
N ASP A 812 63.84 86.48 -83.16
CA ASP A 812 63.49 86.77 -81.75
C ASP A 812 62.57 88.00 -81.58
N ARG A 813 62.46 88.84 -82.61
CA ARG A 813 61.48 89.94 -82.65
C ARG A 813 60.03 89.46 -82.62
N LYS A 814 59.73 88.21 -83.02
CA LYS A 814 58.39 87.60 -82.90
C LYS A 814 58.10 87.08 -81.49
N ASN A 815 59.11 86.59 -80.77
CA ASN A 815 59.01 86.27 -79.34
C ASN A 815 58.69 87.53 -78.52
N LEU A 816 59.18 88.68 -78.98
CA LEU A 816 59.01 90.03 -78.43
C LEU A 816 57.58 90.61 -78.53
N LEU A 817 56.50 89.80 -78.62
CA LEU A 817 55.11 90.29 -78.73
C LEU A 817 54.02 89.57 -77.90
N ARG A 818 54.33 88.54 -77.09
CA ARG A 818 53.31 87.83 -76.25
C ARG A 818 53.20 88.31 -74.79
N LEU A 819 54.29 88.39 -74.01
CA LEU A 819 54.22 88.88 -72.61
C LEU A 819 54.00 90.39 -72.42
N GLN A 820 53.79 91.21 -73.45
CA GLN A 820 53.44 92.63 -73.25
C GLN A 820 52.12 92.78 -72.48
N ASP A 821 51.15 91.90 -72.75
CA ASP A 821 49.91 91.76 -71.98
C ASP A 821 50.13 91.30 -70.52
N LEU A 822 51.25 90.62 -70.24
CA LEU A 822 51.64 90.25 -68.87
C LEU A 822 52.33 91.42 -68.14
N VAL A 823 53.18 92.16 -68.84
CA VAL A 823 53.84 93.38 -68.36
C VAL A 823 52.82 94.43 -67.94
N ASP A 824 51.78 94.66 -68.75
CA ASP A 824 50.81 95.73 -68.48
C ASP A 824 49.80 95.35 -67.37
N LYS A 825 49.56 94.05 -67.12
CA LYS A 825 48.84 93.59 -65.91
C LYS A 825 49.67 93.74 -64.62
N LEU A 826 51.00 93.60 -64.69
CA LEU A 826 51.89 93.81 -63.54
C LEU A 826 52.13 95.30 -63.22
N GLN A 827 52.07 96.19 -64.21
CA GLN A 827 52.16 97.65 -64.01
C GLN A 827 51.09 98.21 -63.04
N LEU A 828 49.93 97.56 -62.91
CA LEU A 828 48.91 97.93 -61.92
C LEU A 828 49.36 97.67 -60.47
N LYS A 829 50.12 96.60 -60.19
CA LYS A 829 50.67 96.34 -58.84
C LYS A 829 51.83 97.27 -58.49
N VAL A 830 52.62 97.69 -59.48
CA VAL A 830 53.70 98.69 -59.29
C VAL A 830 53.16 100.03 -58.79
N LYS A 831 51.95 100.43 -59.20
CA LYS A 831 51.31 101.68 -58.72
C LYS A 831 50.91 101.64 -57.24
N ALA A 832 50.70 100.46 -56.64
CA ALA A 832 50.42 100.34 -55.21
C ALA A 832 51.69 100.55 -54.37
N TYR A 833 52.76 99.81 -54.70
CA TYR A 833 54.03 99.90 -53.96
C TYR A 833 54.72 101.26 -54.09
N LYS A 834 54.42 102.04 -55.14
CA LYS A 834 54.92 103.43 -55.25
C LYS A 834 54.37 104.40 -54.18
N ARG A 835 53.36 104.02 -53.38
CA ARG A 835 52.79 104.88 -52.32
C ARG A 835 53.19 104.57 -50.89
N GLN A 836 53.95 103.51 -50.63
CA GLN A 836 54.42 103.16 -49.27
C GLN A 836 55.94 103.30 -49.08
N ALA A 837 56.70 103.62 -50.13
CA ALA A 837 58.14 103.86 -50.05
C ALA A 837 58.54 105.36 -50.12
N GLU A 838 57.64 106.25 -50.53
CA GLU A 838 57.92 107.69 -50.65
C GLU A 838 57.88 108.46 -49.31
N GLU A 839 57.65 107.76 -48.18
CA GLU A 839 57.74 108.32 -46.82
C GLU A 839 59.08 108.04 -46.10
N ALA A 840 60.01 107.29 -46.71
CA ALA A 840 61.38 107.09 -46.22
C ALA A 840 62.41 108.02 -46.90
N VAL A 841 61.97 109.22 -47.31
CA VAL A 841 62.74 110.16 -48.14
C VAL A 841 63.31 111.31 -47.31
N ARG A 842 64.65 111.51 -47.34
CA ARG A 842 65.35 112.82 -47.54
C ARG A 842 66.88 112.74 -47.33
N HIS A 843 67.59 113.53 -48.14
CA HIS A 843 69.00 113.95 -48.00
C HIS A 843 70.08 112.87 -48.24
N HIS A 844 71.16 113.10 -48.99
CA HIS A 844 71.55 114.23 -49.87
C HIS A 844 72.19 113.70 -51.16
N GLY A 845 72.23 114.53 -52.22
CA GLY A 845 72.91 114.22 -53.47
C GLY A 845 74.27 114.94 -53.60
N GLY A 846 75.18 114.33 -54.36
CA GLY A 846 76.37 114.94 -54.97
C GLY A 846 76.45 114.48 -56.44
N PRO A 847 77.06 115.26 -57.36
CA PRO A 847 76.62 115.24 -58.77
C PRO A 847 77.73 114.82 -59.77
N VAL A 848 77.46 115.06 -61.08
CA VAL A 848 78.41 115.22 -62.21
C VAL A 848 78.70 113.96 -63.06
N TRP A 849 78.53 113.96 -64.40
CA TRP A 849 77.86 114.86 -65.39
C TRP A 849 77.62 114.08 -66.72
N ALA A 850 76.86 114.67 -67.67
CA ALA A 850 76.69 114.29 -69.10
C ALA A 850 76.03 112.92 -69.43
N GLY A 851 75.25 112.77 -70.52
CA GLY A 851 74.69 113.79 -71.44
C GLY A 851 73.99 113.16 -72.67
N GLU A 852 72.97 113.86 -73.22
CA GLU A 852 72.41 113.73 -74.60
C GLU A 852 71.74 112.39 -75.04
N THR A 853 70.70 112.33 -75.91
CA THR A 853 69.45 113.12 -76.06
C THR A 853 68.40 112.30 -76.86
N CYS A 854 67.12 112.70 -76.87
CA CYS A 854 65.99 112.20 -77.73
C CYS A 854 65.49 110.76 -77.44
N LEU A 855 64.19 110.51 -77.17
CA LEU A 855 62.99 110.53 -78.05
C LEU A 855 63.07 109.45 -79.17
N GLU A 856 62.12 108.53 -79.39
CA GLU A 856 60.76 108.34 -78.83
C GLU A 856 60.25 106.87 -78.99
N THR A 857 59.22 106.46 -78.23
CA THR A 857 58.27 105.29 -78.37
C THR A 857 58.61 104.04 -79.24
N GLY A 858 58.34 102.78 -78.85
CA GLY A 858 57.77 102.16 -77.63
C GLY A 858 57.24 100.70 -77.86
N ARG A 859 57.23 99.86 -76.79
CA ARG A 859 56.54 98.53 -76.53
C ARG A 859 56.30 97.51 -77.67
N GLY A 860 56.58 96.19 -77.55
CA GLY A 860 57.31 95.42 -76.51
C GLY A 860 56.86 93.94 -76.34
N CYS A 861 57.69 93.15 -75.60
CA CYS A 861 57.53 91.88 -74.83
C CYS A 861 56.66 90.68 -75.32
N TRP A 862 56.95 89.37 -75.09
CA TRP A 862 58.09 88.52 -74.64
C TRP A 862 57.64 87.01 -74.49
N GLY A 863 58.42 86.10 -73.83
CA GLY A 863 58.30 84.61 -73.72
C GLY A 863 57.09 83.95 -72.98
N CYS A 864 57.14 83.06 -71.95
CA CYS A 864 58.11 82.31 -71.07
C CYS A 864 57.26 81.18 -70.33
N THR A 865 57.61 80.21 -69.44
CA THR A 865 58.77 79.42 -68.87
C THR A 865 58.16 78.43 -67.80
N TYR A 866 58.82 77.50 -67.07
CA TYR A 866 59.84 76.44 -67.32
C TYR A 866 60.21 75.71 -65.98
N GLY A 867 60.34 74.36 -65.92
CA GLY A 867 60.96 73.58 -64.78
C GLY A 867 60.02 73.00 -63.70
N GLY A 868 60.43 72.09 -62.79
CA GLY A 868 61.70 71.32 -62.66
C GLY A 868 62.02 70.77 -61.23
N ASN A 869 62.67 69.59 -61.15
CA ASN A 869 63.48 69.00 -60.06
C ASN A 869 62.96 68.64 -58.63
N GLY A 870 63.26 67.38 -58.23
CA GLY A 870 64.03 67.00 -57.02
C GLY A 870 63.36 67.05 -55.62
N GLY A 871 63.66 66.14 -54.68
CA GLY A 871 64.55 64.97 -54.68
C GLY A 871 64.58 64.30 -53.28
N GLY A 872 65.22 63.13 -53.14
CA GLY A 872 65.29 62.37 -51.88
C GLY A 872 65.69 60.92 -52.11
#